data_AF-A0A7X4KBU9-F1
#
_entry.id   AF-A0A7X4KBU9-F1
#
_cell.length_a   1.000
_cell.length_b   1.000
_cell.length_c   1.000
_cell.angle_alpha   90.00
_cell.angle_beta   90.00
_cell.angle_gamma   90.00
#
_symmetry.space_group_name_H-M   'P 1'
#
loop_
_entity.id
_entity.type
_entity.pdbx_description
1 polymer ?
#
loop_
_entity_poly.entity_id
_entity_poly.type
_entity_poly.pdbx_seq_one_letter_code
_entity_poly.pdbx_strand_id
1 'polypeptide(L)'
;MSKCPFAEWRELSGAPEEHLSGPTKIIHHTTEGSTAAGAMAAFEKNKSKPHFTVDSQHIYQHVDAGKSSRALRNEPGGVQTNRASAIQIELVGFAHLPKDPQALTNLARLCRWLEQTYNVPNTWPSGPPKPARNGKDPGNHNRSVTNWTEKGGHYGHSQVPENTHWDPGYSAAEAQFLMSAKFDQDGNLLNASLPPLVGRAGRAGLAGEPRSTMPDHGSNEATVSTDSAAVREPLPGRKLDARADTLDFRDKMYVPTLIEVPSTIPLETYLKHKIPVLDQGAEGACTGFGLATVANYLLKRRAVMPDACQVSPRMFYALARRYDEWPGEKYSGSSARGAMKGWQKHGVCSEDDWPYEASGAEVRSDWTAERLSAARTRPLGAYFRVNHKDLIAMHSAIAEVGVLYATANVHAGWDAVGLSGVIEDNDRILSGHAFAIVAYDPLGFWIQNSWGKDWGRDGFARISYDDWLKNGTDVWVARLGAPVQLSEAVSYATAHARTSGQSAAYSYLTLRPHLISVGNDGRLRPGGDYGTTAAEVAHIFSKDLPDFFAQSAKTPRLLLFAHGGLVDEVSAVQRVAEYRAALLAEGIYPLAFIWRSDYWTTVLNILQDAIRRRRPEGILDGVGDFMFDRLDDLLEPVARHLSGKLAWSEMKENALLASKAGGAADVVLTHIAALKQQYPDLELHIAGHSAGAIFQAPIVQRLTAHGPIDGGAASGLKGLGLKIDSCTLWAPACTTTLFRQAYLPVIKHEQIKRFALYCLDDQTERDDDCAKVYNKSLLYLVSHAFEERKRVPLVQDGEPIAGMYKWLSEELPELLALPNCDVVTAPNNEPAGSLRASRAKHHGDFDNDKDTVLSTLKRILGATAQDGLSIDPAQLKFSRSANSIRRSRSNIDHQTR
;
A
#
# COMPACT_ATOMS: atom_id res chain seq x y z
N MET A 1 10.17 30.49 -34.13
CA MET A 1 9.76 29.67 -32.98
C MET A 1 10.96 28.88 -32.52
N SER A 2 11.39 29.04 -31.28
CA SER A 2 12.61 28.43 -30.77
C SER A 2 12.30 27.06 -30.14
N LYS A 3 11.99 26.09 -31.01
CA LYS A 3 11.66 24.72 -30.60
C LYS A 3 12.93 23.89 -30.48
N CYS A 4 13.07 23.17 -29.37
CA CYS A 4 14.15 22.22 -29.17
C CYS A 4 13.94 21.02 -30.11
N PRO A 5 14.92 20.65 -30.96
CA PRO A 5 14.72 19.68 -32.02
C PRO A 5 14.49 18.25 -31.54
N PHE A 6 14.83 17.96 -30.29
CA PHE A 6 14.68 16.66 -29.65
C PHE A 6 13.68 16.67 -28.48
N ALA A 7 12.88 17.75 -28.34
CA ALA A 7 11.81 17.83 -27.36
C ALA A 7 10.44 17.56 -28.02
N GLU A 8 9.56 16.87 -27.29
CA GLU A 8 8.16 16.70 -27.68
C GLU A 8 7.38 17.99 -27.40
N TRP A 9 6.76 18.57 -28.43
CA TRP A 9 5.95 19.76 -28.27
C TRP A 9 4.60 19.42 -27.63
N ARG A 10 4.33 20.00 -26.45
CA ARG A 10 3.06 19.88 -25.73
C ARG A 10 2.62 21.23 -25.20
N GLU A 11 1.84 21.94 -25.99
CA GLU A 11 1.35 23.26 -25.63
C GLU A 11 0.37 23.21 -24.44
N LEU A 12 0.62 24.05 -23.45
CA LEU A 12 -0.25 24.27 -22.28
C LEU A 12 -0.96 25.63 -22.43
N SER A 13 -2.20 25.77 -21.93
CA SER A 13 -3.03 26.95 -22.22
C SER A 13 -2.47 28.29 -21.67
N GLY A 14 -2.96 29.41 -22.22
CA GLY A 14 -2.57 30.78 -21.83
C GLY A 14 -1.47 31.41 -22.72
N ALA A 15 -1.55 32.72 -22.97
CA ALA A 15 -0.60 33.41 -23.84
C ALA A 15 0.72 33.75 -23.10
N PRO A 16 1.90 33.38 -23.63
CA PRO A 16 3.18 33.82 -23.09
C PRO A 16 3.42 35.31 -23.41
N GLU A 17 4.03 36.03 -22.47
CA GLU A 17 4.44 37.44 -22.67
C GLU A 17 5.87 37.48 -23.23
N GLU A 18 6.29 38.61 -23.81
CA GLU A 18 7.68 38.80 -24.26
C GLU A 18 8.63 38.90 -23.07
N HIS A 19 9.84 38.34 -23.22
CA HIS A 19 10.93 38.60 -22.28
C HIS A 19 11.29 40.09 -22.27
N LEU A 20 11.61 40.61 -21.11
CA LEU A 20 12.27 41.89 -20.92
C LEU A 20 13.78 41.74 -21.17
N SER A 21 14.42 42.78 -21.68
CA SER A 21 15.85 42.77 -21.97
C SER A 21 16.68 42.44 -20.72
N GLY A 22 17.69 41.59 -20.87
CA GLY A 22 18.55 41.13 -19.79
C GLY A 22 19.31 39.85 -20.17
N PRO A 23 20.35 39.47 -19.41
CA PRO A 23 21.14 38.28 -19.72
C PRO A 23 20.31 37.00 -19.53
N THR A 24 20.37 36.08 -20.49
CA THR A 24 19.57 34.84 -20.46
C THR A 24 20.04 33.89 -19.36
N LYS A 25 19.07 33.23 -18.72
CA LYS A 25 19.29 32.32 -17.59
C LYS A 25 18.55 31.02 -17.78
N ILE A 26 19.11 29.93 -17.26
CA ILE A 26 18.42 28.64 -17.15
C ILE A 26 18.07 28.42 -15.69
N ILE A 27 16.78 28.23 -15.41
CA ILE A 27 16.27 28.05 -14.06
C ILE A 27 15.91 26.58 -13.88
N HIS A 28 16.55 25.95 -12.91
CA HIS A 28 16.38 24.54 -12.59
C HIS A 28 15.36 24.42 -11.47
N HIS A 29 14.28 23.70 -11.77
CA HIS A 29 13.22 23.36 -10.83
C HIS A 29 13.12 21.85 -10.62
N THR A 30 12.47 21.43 -9.53
CA THR A 30 11.92 20.07 -9.41
C THR A 30 10.41 20.09 -9.30
N THR A 31 9.76 19.14 -9.96
CA THR A 31 8.28 19.08 -10.00
C THR A 31 7.64 18.78 -8.66
N GLU A 32 8.43 18.33 -7.68
CA GLU A 32 7.97 17.85 -6.38
C GLU A 32 6.93 16.73 -6.51
N GLY A 33 7.07 15.92 -7.55
CA GLY A 33 6.14 14.87 -7.92
C GLY A 33 6.78 13.79 -8.80
N SER A 34 6.23 12.59 -8.77
CA SER A 34 6.87 11.40 -9.36
C SER A 34 6.66 11.21 -10.87
N THR A 35 5.83 12.03 -11.54
CA THR A 35 5.54 11.86 -12.98
C THR A 35 5.40 13.18 -13.72
N ALA A 36 5.83 13.22 -15.00
CA ALA A 36 5.67 14.38 -15.87
C ALA A 36 4.17 14.68 -16.16
N ALA A 37 3.34 13.64 -16.28
CA ALA A 37 1.90 13.80 -16.51
C ALA A 37 1.21 14.49 -15.31
N GLY A 38 1.54 14.09 -14.08
CA GLY A 38 1.03 14.74 -12.87
C GLY A 38 1.47 16.20 -12.77
N ALA A 39 2.75 16.47 -13.08
CA ALA A 39 3.30 17.82 -13.10
C ALA A 39 2.61 18.73 -14.13
N MET A 40 2.48 18.26 -15.38
CA MET A 40 1.78 19.00 -16.44
C MET A 40 0.32 19.31 -16.10
N ALA A 41 -0.39 18.36 -15.48
CA ALA A 41 -1.76 18.60 -15.01
C ALA A 41 -1.81 19.68 -13.91
N ALA A 42 -0.82 19.73 -13.02
CA ALA A 42 -0.72 20.77 -12.00
C ALA A 42 -0.40 22.14 -12.62
N PHE A 43 0.49 22.21 -13.61
CA PHE A 43 0.82 23.45 -14.32
C PHE A 43 -0.39 24.03 -15.04
N GLU A 44 -1.18 23.18 -15.70
CA GLU A 44 -2.40 23.59 -16.40
C GLU A 44 -3.45 24.13 -15.42
N LYS A 45 -3.62 23.46 -14.28
CA LYS A 45 -4.55 23.88 -13.23
C LYS A 45 -4.14 25.22 -12.61
N ASN A 46 -2.86 25.40 -12.31
CA ASN A 46 -2.34 26.56 -11.58
C ASN A 46 -1.90 27.71 -12.50
N LYS A 47 -1.95 27.52 -13.83
CA LYS A 47 -1.45 28.46 -14.84
C LYS A 47 0.03 28.83 -14.66
N SER A 48 0.82 27.89 -14.13
CA SER A 48 2.22 28.07 -13.72
C SER A 48 3.19 27.31 -14.66
N LYS A 49 2.97 27.41 -15.97
CA LYS A 49 3.69 26.56 -16.93
C LYS A 49 5.19 26.90 -17.06
N PRO A 50 6.10 25.93 -16.97
CA PRO A 50 7.51 26.10 -17.32
C PRO A 50 7.70 26.10 -18.84
N HIS A 51 8.94 26.32 -19.32
CA HIS A 51 9.24 26.10 -20.73
C HIS A 51 9.38 24.62 -21.06
N PHE A 52 9.99 23.86 -20.14
CA PHE A 52 10.27 22.44 -20.33
C PHE A 52 9.92 21.62 -19.10
N THR A 53 9.47 20.38 -19.31
CA THR A 53 9.40 19.33 -18.28
C THR A 53 10.29 18.17 -18.72
N VAL A 54 11.15 17.67 -17.85
CA VAL A 54 12.13 16.63 -18.16
C VAL A 54 11.95 15.43 -17.24
N ASP A 55 11.84 14.23 -17.80
CA ASP A 55 11.90 12.97 -17.04
C ASP A 55 12.96 12.02 -17.64
N SER A 56 13.02 10.80 -17.13
CA SER A 56 13.98 9.79 -17.57
C SER A 56 13.78 9.31 -19.01
N GLN A 57 12.63 9.59 -19.63
CA GLN A 57 12.26 9.11 -20.95
C GLN A 57 12.10 10.24 -21.99
N HIS A 58 11.59 11.41 -21.57
CA HIS A 58 11.18 12.47 -22.47
C HIS A 58 11.65 13.85 -22.00
N ILE A 59 11.79 14.75 -22.97
CA ILE A 59 11.88 16.20 -22.76
C ILE A 59 10.64 16.80 -23.43
N TYR A 60 9.76 17.40 -22.64
CA TYR A 60 8.58 18.09 -23.15
C TYR A 60 8.87 19.60 -23.24
N GLN A 61 8.43 20.25 -24.32
CA GLN A 61 8.46 21.71 -24.44
C GLN A 61 7.02 22.27 -24.50
N HIS A 62 6.74 23.23 -23.63
CA HIS A 62 5.40 23.81 -23.44
C HIS A 62 5.29 25.26 -23.94
N VAL A 63 6.41 25.98 -23.92
CA VAL A 63 6.49 27.40 -24.31
C VAL A 63 7.71 27.59 -25.21
N ASP A 64 7.59 28.49 -26.18
CA ASP A 64 8.74 28.97 -26.95
C ASP A 64 9.76 29.59 -25.99
N ALA A 65 10.98 29.08 -25.93
CA ALA A 65 11.99 29.55 -24.98
C ALA A 65 12.44 31.01 -25.24
N GLY A 66 12.08 31.59 -26.40
CA GLY A 66 12.22 33.02 -26.68
C GLY A 66 11.16 33.90 -26.02
N LYS A 67 10.16 33.33 -25.33
CA LYS A 67 9.10 34.06 -24.62
C LYS A 67 9.12 33.73 -23.13
N SER A 68 8.47 34.55 -22.31
CA SER A 68 8.41 34.35 -20.86
C SER A 68 7.46 33.22 -20.44
N SER A 69 7.79 32.61 -19.30
CA SER A 69 7.06 31.54 -18.61
C SER A 69 6.50 32.06 -17.27
N ARG A 70 5.77 31.23 -16.51
CA ARG A 70 5.05 31.63 -15.29
C ARG A 70 5.26 30.69 -14.09
N ALA A 71 6.30 29.87 -14.06
CA ALA A 71 6.54 28.96 -12.93
C ALA A 71 7.23 29.63 -11.73
N LEU A 72 7.73 30.87 -11.87
CA LEU A 72 8.28 31.64 -10.74
C LEU A 72 7.25 32.60 -10.13
N ARG A 73 7.38 32.87 -8.83
CA ARG A 73 6.71 34.01 -8.20
C ARG A 73 7.36 35.30 -8.70
N ASN A 74 6.54 36.25 -9.16
CA ASN A 74 7.00 37.50 -9.76
C ASN A 74 6.26 38.68 -9.13
N GLU A 75 6.91 39.37 -8.19
CA GLU A 75 6.28 40.45 -7.43
C GLU A 75 6.03 41.70 -8.27
N PRO A 76 4.90 42.40 -8.09
CA PRO A 76 4.67 43.71 -8.68
C PRO A 76 5.78 44.69 -8.28
N GLY A 77 6.43 45.32 -9.27
CA GLY A 77 7.57 46.23 -9.04
C GLY A 77 8.90 45.52 -8.71
N GLY A 78 8.94 44.19 -8.73
CA GLY A 78 10.13 43.37 -8.50
C GLY A 78 11.07 43.24 -9.70
N VAL A 79 12.07 42.39 -9.57
CA VAL A 79 13.17 42.12 -10.52
C VAL A 79 12.75 41.34 -11.78
N GLN A 80 11.44 41.13 -11.95
CA GLN A 80 10.84 40.46 -13.10
C GLN A 80 11.32 39.01 -13.26
N THR A 81 11.24 38.20 -12.20
CA THR A 81 11.72 36.81 -12.13
C THR A 81 11.26 35.92 -13.30
N ASN A 82 10.05 36.12 -13.81
CA ASN A 82 9.52 35.37 -14.96
C ASN A 82 9.95 35.93 -16.32
N ARG A 83 10.17 37.25 -16.40
CA ARG A 83 10.29 37.99 -17.66
C ARG A 83 11.73 38.44 -17.94
N ALA A 84 12.65 38.38 -16.99
CA ALA A 84 14.05 38.77 -17.16
C ALA A 84 14.89 37.69 -17.87
N SER A 85 14.46 37.28 -19.07
CA SER A 85 15.11 36.25 -19.91
C SER A 85 15.36 34.93 -19.17
N ALA A 86 14.39 34.48 -18.36
CA ALA A 86 14.51 33.31 -17.49
C ALA A 86 13.85 32.07 -18.12
N ILE A 87 14.65 31.11 -18.57
CA ILE A 87 14.20 29.85 -19.16
C ILE A 87 14.04 28.79 -18.06
N GLN A 88 12.80 28.57 -17.65
CA GLN A 88 12.40 27.67 -16.56
C GLN A 88 12.23 26.20 -17.02
N ILE A 89 12.91 25.27 -16.34
CA ILE A 89 12.89 23.82 -16.61
C ILE A 89 12.48 23.06 -15.34
N GLU A 90 11.49 22.19 -15.45
CA GLU A 90 10.99 21.33 -14.39
C GLU A 90 11.52 19.90 -14.53
N LEU A 91 12.39 19.47 -13.62
CA LEU A 91 12.89 18.08 -13.57
C LEU A 91 11.96 17.22 -12.71
N VAL A 92 11.45 16.11 -13.26
CA VAL A 92 10.59 15.18 -12.52
C VAL A 92 11.36 14.57 -11.34
N GLY A 93 10.85 14.79 -10.14
CA GLY A 93 11.45 14.31 -8.90
C GLY A 93 11.29 15.30 -7.77
N PHE A 94 12.08 15.11 -6.71
CA PHE A 94 11.98 15.89 -5.48
C PHE A 94 13.33 16.53 -5.14
N ALA A 95 13.32 17.76 -4.67
CA ALA A 95 14.52 18.50 -4.26
C ALA A 95 15.33 17.74 -3.21
N HIS A 96 14.63 17.08 -2.26
CA HIS A 96 15.24 16.39 -1.14
C HIS A 96 15.82 14.99 -1.43
N LEU A 97 15.67 14.50 -2.67
CA LEU A 97 16.15 13.19 -3.09
C LEU A 97 17.20 13.28 -4.20
N PRO A 98 18.08 12.27 -4.31
CA PRO A 98 18.93 12.11 -5.49
C PRO A 98 18.08 12.06 -6.76
N LYS A 99 18.57 12.71 -7.81
CA LYS A 99 17.85 12.76 -9.09
C LYS A 99 18.14 11.50 -9.90
N ASP A 100 17.16 11.11 -10.70
CA ASP A 100 17.31 9.99 -11.62
C ASP A 100 18.46 10.27 -12.61
N PRO A 101 19.45 9.36 -12.74
CA PRO A 101 20.61 9.59 -13.61
C PRO A 101 20.27 9.80 -15.08
N GLN A 102 19.23 9.13 -15.59
CA GLN A 102 18.79 9.28 -16.97
C GLN A 102 18.06 10.62 -17.17
N ALA A 103 17.22 11.03 -16.22
CA ALA A 103 16.58 12.34 -16.22
C ALA A 103 17.62 13.48 -16.15
N LEU A 104 18.67 13.32 -15.33
CA LEU A 104 19.82 14.25 -15.31
C LEU A 104 20.56 14.30 -16.65
N THR A 105 20.70 13.17 -17.34
CA THR A 105 21.33 13.12 -18.66
C THR A 105 20.49 13.87 -19.70
N ASN A 106 19.17 13.68 -19.69
CA ASN A 106 18.24 14.42 -20.54
C ASN A 106 18.28 15.93 -20.23
N LEU A 107 18.29 16.30 -18.95
CA LEU A 107 18.39 17.69 -18.50
C LEU A 107 19.71 18.34 -18.95
N ALA A 108 20.83 17.63 -18.82
CA ALA A 108 22.14 18.10 -19.27
C ALA A 108 22.17 18.32 -20.78
N ARG A 109 21.58 17.39 -21.57
CA ARG A 109 21.46 17.53 -23.03
C ARG A 109 20.65 18.77 -23.40
N LEU A 110 19.53 19.00 -22.73
CA LEU A 110 18.69 20.19 -22.92
C LEU A 110 19.47 21.47 -22.57
N CYS A 111 20.21 21.48 -21.45
CA CYS A 111 21.03 22.61 -21.04
C CYS A 111 22.09 22.97 -22.09
N ARG A 112 22.81 21.99 -22.65
CA ARG A 112 23.80 22.24 -23.71
C ARG A 112 23.18 22.90 -24.95
N TRP A 113 21.98 22.48 -25.34
CA TRP A 113 21.27 23.10 -26.46
C TRP A 113 20.84 24.54 -26.13
N LEU A 114 20.31 24.79 -24.93
CA LEU A 114 19.88 26.12 -24.49
C LEU A 114 21.06 27.10 -24.37
N GLU A 115 22.18 26.65 -23.82
CA GLU A 115 23.42 27.43 -23.71
C GLU A 115 23.91 27.90 -25.08
N GLN A 116 23.92 27.00 -26.07
CA GLN A 116 24.32 27.33 -27.43
C GLN A 116 23.30 28.23 -28.13
N THR A 117 22.00 27.94 -27.99
CA THR A 117 20.93 28.64 -28.70
C THR A 117 20.71 30.06 -28.18
N TYR A 118 20.87 30.28 -26.88
CA TYR A 118 20.59 31.55 -26.21
C TYR A 118 21.81 32.23 -25.59
N ASN A 119 23.01 31.72 -25.90
CA ASN A 119 24.28 32.22 -25.40
C ASN A 119 24.31 32.31 -23.87
N VAL A 120 23.79 31.28 -23.18
CA VAL A 120 23.78 31.21 -21.71
C VAL A 120 25.16 30.75 -21.23
N PRO A 121 25.85 31.50 -20.36
CA PRO A 121 27.11 31.06 -19.79
C PRO A 121 26.95 29.76 -18.96
N ASN A 122 27.75 28.74 -19.24
CA ASN A 122 27.80 27.49 -18.47
C ASN A 122 28.52 27.70 -17.12
N THR A 123 27.93 28.52 -16.25
CA THR A 123 28.39 28.83 -14.88
C THR A 123 27.20 28.95 -13.93
N TRP A 124 27.46 28.86 -12.62
CA TRP A 124 26.48 29.15 -11.57
C TRP A 124 26.80 30.51 -10.91
N PRO A 125 26.21 31.64 -11.33
CA PRO A 125 26.64 32.96 -10.87
C PRO A 125 26.41 33.20 -9.37
N SER A 126 25.41 32.53 -8.77
CA SER A 126 25.13 32.55 -7.34
C SER A 126 25.71 31.35 -6.58
N GLY A 127 26.62 30.59 -7.20
CA GLY A 127 27.12 29.30 -6.72
C GLY A 127 26.16 28.16 -7.08
N PRO A 128 26.59 26.89 -7.02
CA PRO A 128 25.69 25.76 -7.30
C PRO A 128 24.57 25.65 -6.25
N PRO A 129 23.39 25.10 -6.61
CA PRO A 129 22.34 24.80 -5.65
C PRO A 129 22.87 23.91 -4.51
N LYS A 130 22.36 24.13 -3.30
CA LYS A 130 22.79 23.39 -2.12
C LYS A 130 21.98 22.09 -1.99
N PRO A 131 22.60 20.97 -1.60
CA PRO A 131 21.86 19.73 -1.35
C PRO A 131 21.00 19.86 -0.10
N ALA A 132 19.93 19.07 -0.05
CA ALA A 132 19.05 18.99 1.12
C ALA A 132 19.82 18.59 2.40
N ARG A 133 19.46 19.18 3.54
CA ARG A 133 19.98 18.81 4.85
C ARG A 133 18.91 18.02 5.60
N ASN A 134 19.17 16.72 5.86
CA ASN A 134 18.19 15.82 6.48
C ASN A 134 16.83 15.76 5.76
N GLY A 135 16.84 15.90 4.43
CA GLY A 135 15.63 15.88 3.62
C GLY A 135 14.83 17.19 3.65
N LYS A 136 15.40 18.29 4.13
CA LYS A 136 14.76 19.61 4.22
C LYS A 136 15.65 20.71 3.61
N ASP A 137 15.09 21.91 3.50
CA ASP A 137 15.79 23.12 3.04
C ASP A 137 17.12 23.32 3.80
N PRO A 138 18.28 23.38 3.09
CA PRO A 138 19.57 23.65 3.72
C PRO A 138 19.76 25.10 4.20
N GLY A 139 18.88 26.02 3.80
CA GLY A 139 18.92 27.44 4.14
C GLY A 139 20.10 28.21 3.51
N ASN A 140 20.14 29.51 3.78
CA ASN A 140 21.21 30.41 3.34
C ASN A 140 21.43 30.42 1.81
N HIS A 141 20.35 30.42 1.01
CA HIS A 141 20.47 30.49 -0.44
C HIS A 141 20.88 31.88 -0.91
N ASN A 142 21.74 31.94 -1.93
CA ASN A 142 22.20 33.20 -2.49
C ASN A 142 21.20 33.73 -3.52
N ARG A 143 20.21 34.49 -3.05
CA ARG A 143 19.19 35.17 -3.86
C ARG A 143 19.59 36.61 -4.23
N SER A 144 20.85 36.82 -4.61
CA SER A 144 21.38 38.15 -4.93
C SER A 144 20.68 38.77 -6.15
N VAL A 145 20.02 39.92 -5.92
CA VAL A 145 19.39 40.73 -6.97
C VAL A 145 20.44 41.21 -7.98
N THR A 146 21.62 41.62 -7.53
CA THR A 146 22.71 42.06 -8.43
C THR A 146 23.13 40.94 -9.38
N ASN A 147 23.35 39.72 -8.87
CA ASN A 147 23.66 38.58 -9.74
C ASN A 147 22.52 38.30 -10.74
N TRP A 148 21.27 38.32 -10.25
CA TRP A 148 20.09 38.10 -11.08
C TRP A 148 19.96 39.12 -12.22
N THR A 149 20.23 40.39 -11.97
CA THR A 149 20.10 41.44 -12.99
C THR A 149 21.27 41.46 -13.97
N GLU A 150 22.50 41.22 -13.50
CA GLU A 150 23.71 41.48 -14.28
C GLU A 150 24.31 40.24 -14.96
N LYS A 151 24.01 39.02 -14.47
CA LYS A 151 24.71 37.79 -14.89
C LYS A 151 23.77 36.75 -15.47
N GLY A 152 24.10 36.31 -16.69
CA GLY A 152 23.51 35.13 -17.32
C GLY A 152 24.17 33.85 -16.78
N GLY A 153 23.42 32.75 -16.78
CA GLY A 153 23.94 31.46 -16.34
C GLY A 153 22.86 30.56 -15.77
N HIS A 154 23.29 29.54 -15.03
CA HIS A 154 22.40 28.58 -14.39
C HIS A 154 22.05 29.07 -12.98
N TYR A 155 20.78 28.93 -12.62
CA TYR A 155 20.27 29.22 -11.28
C TYR A 155 19.31 28.11 -10.85
N GLY A 156 19.36 27.72 -9.58
CA GLY A 156 18.27 26.95 -8.98
C GLY A 156 17.11 27.88 -8.62
N HIS A 157 15.89 27.36 -8.48
CA HIS A 157 14.77 28.14 -7.93
C HIS A 157 15.10 28.71 -6.54
N SER A 158 15.89 27.98 -5.74
CA SER A 158 16.59 28.42 -4.52
C SER A 158 17.34 29.76 -4.62
N GLN A 159 17.76 30.17 -5.81
CA GLN A 159 18.63 31.32 -6.02
C GLN A 159 17.92 32.49 -6.71
N VAL A 160 16.64 32.32 -7.05
CA VAL A 160 15.84 33.37 -7.67
C VAL A 160 15.39 34.37 -6.60
N PRO A 161 15.58 35.69 -6.77
CA PRO A 161 15.03 36.70 -5.85
C PRO A 161 13.51 36.57 -5.72
N GLU A 162 12.92 37.10 -4.65
CA GLU A 162 11.45 37.15 -4.41
C GLU A 162 10.75 35.77 -4.21
N ASN A 163 11.48 34.67 -4.37
CA ASN A 163 10.97 33.31 -4.27
C ASN A 163 11.39 32.67 -2.93
N THR A 164 10.63 31.67 -2.47
CA THR A 164 10.86 30.96 -1.18
C THR A 164 11.24 29.49 -1.36
N HIS A 165 11.11 28.97 -2.56
CA HIS A 165 11.38 27.59 -2.97
C HIS A 165 12.88 27.25 -2.94
N TRP A 166 13.29 26.09 -2.40
CA TRP A 166 14.69 25.73 -2.18
C TRP A 166 15.26 24.68 -3.16
N ASP A 167 14.46 24.21 -4.10
CA ASP A 167 14.84 23.29 -5.16
C ASP A 167 15.89 23.91 -6.12
N PRO A 168 16.63 23.10 -6.91
CA PRO A 168 16.50 21.65 -7.18
C PRO A 168 17.21 20.72 -6.18
N GLY A 169 17.91 21.26 -5.17
CA GLY A 169 18.55 20.45 -4.13
C GLY A 169 19.69 19.53 -4.60
N TYR A 170 20.45 19.91 -5.63
CA TYR A 170 21.53 19.09 -6.19
C TYR A 170 22.67 18.86 -5.19
N SER A 171 23.18 17.63 -5.18
CA SER A 171 24.51 17.31 -4.64
C SER A 171 25.62 17.91 -5.50
N ALA A 172 26.82 18.03 -4.93
CA ALA A 172 27.99 18.53 -5.65
C ALA A 172 28.28 17.70 -6.91
N ALA A 173 28.07 16.38 -6.87
CA ALA A 173 28.29 15.49 -8.01
C ALA A 173 27.25 15.72 -9.12
N GLU A 174 25.97 15.90 -8.77
CA GLU A 174 24.91 16.18 -9.75
C GLU A 174 25.09 17.55 -10.41
N ALA A 175 25.41 18.59 -9.61
CA ALA A 175 25.70 19.92 -10.13
C ALA A 175 26.94 19.90 -11.03
N GLN A 176 28.00 19.18 -10.67
CA GLN A 176 29.19 19.01 -11.51
C GLN A 176 28.89 18.26 -12.80
N PHE A 177 28.06 17.20 -12.75
CA PHE A 177 27.65 16.44 -13.92
C PHE A 177 26.90 17.34 -14.92
N LEU A 178 25.91 18.11 -14.46
CA LEU A 178 25.13 19.02 -15.31
C LEU A 178 26.03 20.04 -16.05
N MET A 179 27.08 20.55 -15.41
CA MET A 179 27.98 21.53 -16.03
C MET A 179 29.01 20.89 -16.97
N SER A 180 29.40 19.64 -16.72
CA SER A 180 30.51 18.97 -17.44
C SER A 180 30.08 17.98 -18.52
N ALA A 181 28.82 17.55 -18.53
CA ALA A 181 28.27 16.61 -19.52
C ALA A 181 28.45 17.12 -20.96
N LYS A 182 28.94 16.23 -21.84
CA LYS A 182 29.19 16.47 -23.27
C LYS A 182 28.42 15.46 -24.10
N PHE A 183 27.90 15.90 -25.24
CA PHE A 183 27.09 15.07 -26.13
C PHE A 183 27.64 15.14 -27.56
N ASP A 184 27.49 14.04 -28.30
CA ASP A 184 27.69 14.04 -29.75
C ASP A 184 26.47 14.61 -30.50
N GLN A 185 26.50 14.56 -31.83
CA GLN A 185 25.43 15.07 -32.69
C GLN A 185 24.13 14.25 -32.60
N ASP A 186 24.23 12.97 -32.29
CA ASP A 186 23.08 12.07 -32.09
C ASP A 186 22.49 12.22 -30.66
N GLY A 187 23.26 12.86 -29.78
CA GLY A 187 22.92 13.15 -28.39
C GLY A 187 23.28 12.04 -27.42
N ASN A 188 24.25 11.20 -27.77
CA ASN A 188 24.84 10.25 -26.84
C ASN A 188 25.84 10.97 -25.93
N LEU A 189 25.85 10.58 -24.66
CA LEU A 189 26.76 11.12 -23.66
C LEU A 189 28.20 10.65 -23.93
N LEU A 190 29.13 11.60 -24.07
CA LEU A 190 30.53 11.33 -24.41
C LEU A 190 31.43 11.10 -23.19
N ASN A 191 31.06 11.61 -22.01
CA ASN A 191 31.80 11.42 -20.77
C ASN A 191 31.05 10.47 -19.81
N ALA A 192 31.63 9.30 -19.57
CA ALA A 192 30.95 8.11 -19.03
C ALA A 192 30.68 8.10 -17.51
N SER A 193 31.04 9.16 -16.77
CA SER A 193 30.87 9.18 -15.31
C SER A 193 29.55 9.84 -14.93
N LEU A 194 28.47 9.06 -14.94
CA LEU A 194 27.24 9.43 -14.22
C LEU A 194 27.60 9.63 -12.72
N PRO A 195 26.97 10.59 -12.02
CA PRO A 195 27.22 10.77 -10.60
C PRO A 195 26.91 9.45 -9.87
N PRO A 196 27.82 8.96 -9.01
CA PRO A 196 27.57 7.73 -8.25
C PRO A 196 26.30 7.92 -7.41
N LEU A 197 25.44 6.89 -7.38
CA LEU A 197 24.36 6.81 -6.39
C LEU A 197 25.03 6.85 -5.00
N VAL A 198 25.01 8.01 -4.34
CA VAL A 198 25.54 8.14 -2.98
C VAL A 198 24.82 7.10 -2.13
N GLY A 199 25.61 6.16 -1.60
CA GLY A 199 25.11 4.88 -1.11
C GLY A 199 24.03 5.00 -0.03
N ARG A 200 23.09 4.05 -0.07
CA ARG A 200 22.22 3.62 1.04
C ARG A 200 22.97 3.15 2.30
N ALA A 201 24.28 3.40 2.40
CA ALA A 201 25.10 3.10 3.57
C ALA A 201 24.90 4.22 4.61
N GLY A 202 23.79 4.15 5.34
CA GLY A 202 23.48 5.08 6.44
C GLY A 202 21.99 5.31 6.71
N ARG A 203 21.07 4.77 5.89
CA ARG A 203 19.62 4.89 6.11
C ARG A 203 18.94 3.52 6.03
N ALA A 204 19.00 2.80 7.15
CA ALA A 204 18.06 1.73 7.44
C ALA A 204 16.74 2.37 7.89
N GLY A 205 15.68 2.17 7.09
CA GLY A 205 14.33 2.66 7.34
C GLY A 205 14.00 3.89 6.51
N LEU A 206 13.10 3.72 5.54
CA LEU A 206 12.20 4.70 4.90
C LEU A 206 11.69 4.04 3.60
N ALA A 207 10.59 3.29 3.70
CA ALA A 207 9.80 2.82 2.57
C ALA A 207 8.48 3.58 2.57
N GLY A 208 8.44 4.69 1.84
CA GLY A 208 7.25 5.50 1.60
C GLY A 208 7.39 6.16 0.23
N GLU A 209 6.26 6.48 -0.41
CA GLU A 209 6.31 7.29 -1.62
C GLU A 209 6.96 8.65 -1.29
N PRO A 210 7.92 9.11 -2.12
CA PRO A 210 8.59 10.37 -1.88
C PRO A 210 7.58 11.53 -1.92
N ARG A 211 7.69 12.44 -0.96
CA ARG A 211 6.77 13.58 -0.79
C ARG A 211 7.52 14.88 -0.83
N SER A 212 6.87 15.91 -1.36
CA SER A 212 7.46 17.23 -1.34
C SER A 212 7.75 17.70 0.07
N THR A 213 8.90 18.36 0.22
CA THR A 213 9.30 19.06 1.44
C THR A 213 9.41 20.57 1.20
N MET A 214 8.74 21.04 0.15
CA MET A 214 8.67 22.45 -0.24
C MET A 214 7.48 23.15 0.45
N PRO A 215 7.59 24.46 0.78
CA PRO A 215 6.63 25.17 1.65
C PRO A 215 5.18 25.25 1.14
N ASP A 216 4.94 25.10 -0.15
CA ASP A 216 3.63 25.26 -0.82
C ASP A 216 3.19 24.03 -1.65
N HIS A 217 4.09 23.06 -1.85
CA HIS A 217 3.76 21.73 -2.37
C HIS A 217 3.47 20.73 -1.23
N GLY A 218 3.83 21.08 0.00
CA GLY A 218 3.15 20.64 1.21
C GLY A 218 2.05 21.65 1.58
N SER A 219 0.94 21.18 2.15
CA SER A 219 -0.11 22.04 2.69
C SER A 219 0.46 23.17 3.57
N ASN A 220 0.23 24.41 3.15
CA ASN A 220 0.40 25.70 3.85
C ASN A 220 1.05 25.66 5.25
N GLU A 221 2.33 26.03 5.34
CA GLU A 221 2.87 26.71 6.51
C GLU A 221 3.73 27.90 6.05
N ALA A 222 3.17 29.11 6.18
CA ALA A 222 3.89 30.36 5.95
C ALA A 222 4.61 30.78 7.24
N THR A 223 5.93 30.69 7.26
CA THR A 223 6.76 31.30 8.31
C THR A 223 7.07 32.75 7.98
N VAL A 224 6.45 33.69 8.69
CA VAL A 224 6.95 35.08 8.83
C VAL A 224 7.73 35.16 10.13
N SER A 225 8.98 35.62 10.04
CA SER A 225 9.86 35.91 11.16
C SER A 225 9.61 37.35 11.64
N THR A 226 9.36 37.53 12.94
CA THR A 226 9.76 38.75 13.67
C THR A 226 10.24 38.42 15.08
N ASP A 227 11.27 39.14 15.48
CA ASP A 227 12.09 38.95 16.67
C ASP A 227 11.36 39.23 18.01
N SER A 228 11.75 38.39 18.97
CA SER A 228 11.94 38.60 20.42
C SER A 228 10.96 39.48 21.23
N ALA A 229 10.16 38.82 22.07
CA ALA A 229 9.92 39.24 23.45
C ALA A 229 9.53 38.04 24.35
N ALA A 230 10.37 37.77 25.35
CA ALA A 230 10.18 36.97 26.56
C ALA A 230 9.48 35.59 26.46
N VAL A 231 10.30 34.54 26.47
CA VAL A 231 9.92 33.13 26.62
C VAL A 231 9.19 32.89 27.95
N ARG A 232 7.97 32.37 27.88
CA ARG A 232 7.40 31.45 28.89
C ARG A 232 7.17 30.10 28.20
N GLU A 233 7.64 29.03 28.83
CA GLU A 233 7.63 27.67 28.27
C GLU A 233 6.21 27.07 28.16
N PRO A 234 5.94 26.21 27.14
CA PRO A 234 4.69 25.45 27.01
C PRO A 234 4.60 24.27 27.99
N LEU A 235 3.39 23.77 28.22
CA LEU A 235 3.04 22.76 29.25
C LEU A 235 3.99 21.54 29.27
N PRO A 236 4.59 21.17 30.43
CA PRO A 236 5.43 19.99 30.54
C PRO A 236 4.59 18.70 30.48
N GLY A 237 4.96 17.78 29.58
CA GLY A 237 4.61 16.34 29.70
C GLY A 237 3.46 15.79 28.84
N ARG A 238 2.89 16.53 27.88
CA ARG A 238 1.81 16.04 27.00
C ARG A 238 2.26 15.95 25.54
N LYS A 239 1.84 14.90 24.81
CA LYS A 239 2.14 14.71 23.39
C LYS A 239 0.87 14.85 22.55
N LEU A 240 0.91 15.75 21.56
CA LEU A 240 -0.17 16.04 20.63
C LEU A 240 0.29 15.66 19.22
N ASP A 241 -0.46 14.79 18.54
CA ASP A 241 0.00 14.17 17.29
C ASP A 241 -1.10 13.73 16.32
N ALA A 242 -2.32 14.31 16.41
CA ALA A 242 -3.33 14.08 15.37
C ALA A 242 -2.85 14.67 14.04
N ARG A 243 -3.02 13.91 12.96
CA ARG A 243 -2.66 14.34 11.60
C ARG A 243 -3.91 14.63 10.78
N ALA A 244 -3.86 15.68 9.98
CA ALA A 244 -4.89 15.97 8.99
C ALA A 244 -5.00 14.86 7.93
N ASP A 245 -6.23 14.47 7.60
CA ASP A 245 -6.53 13.46 6.60
C ASP A 245 -6.12 13.96 5.19
N THR A 246 -5.32 13.16 4.48
CA THR A 246 -5.03 13.35 3.04
C THR A 246 -6.32 13.34 2.23
N LEU A 247 -6.41 14.03 1.08
CA LEU A 247 -7.59 13.93 0.21
C LEU A 247 -7.77 12.48 -0.30
N ASP A 248 -8.90 11.85 0.02
CA ASP A 248 -9.33 10.55 -0.54
C ASP A 248 -10.71 10.73 -1.18
N PHE A 249 -10.77 10.59 -2.51
CA PHE A 249 -12.00 10.77 -3.29
C PHE A 249 -13.09 9.73 -2.99
N ARG A 250 -12.78 8.70 -2.19
CA ARG A 250 -13.75 7.69 -1.74
C ARG A 250 -14.43 8.07 -0.43
N ASP A 251 -13.96 9.11 0.26
CA ASP A 251 -14.66 9.65 1.42
C ASP A 251 -16.07 10.06 1.01
N LYS A 252 -17.08 9.45 1.62
CA LYS A 252 -18.46 9.86 1.38
C LYS A 252 -18.71 11.15 2.16
N MET A 253 -18.98 12.24 1.44
CA MET A 253 -19.35 13.50 2.06
C MET A 253 -20.73 13.39 2.70
N TYR A 254 -20.86 13.96 3.90
CA TYR A 254 -22.14 14.14 4.56
C TYR A 254 -22.97 15.15 3.77
N VAL A 255 -24.22 14.79 3.52
CA VAL A 255 -25.21 15.66 2.90
C VAL A 255 -26.28 15.90 3.97
N PRO A 256 -26.52 17.17 4.38
CA PRO A 256 -27.55 17.50 5.36
C PRO A 256 -28.92 16.97 4.97
N THR A 257 -29.66 16.48 5.95
CA THR A 257 -31.10 16.24 5.80
C THR A 257 -31.87 17.53 6.03
N LEU A 258 -33.08 17.63 5.51
CA LEU A 258 -33.93 18.82 5.65
C LEU A 258 -34.62 18.90 7.02
N ILE A 259 -33.97 18.42 8.08
CA ILE A 259 -34.47 18.60 9.44
C ILE A 259 -34.28 20.05 9.89
N GLU A 260 -35.09 20.48 10.85
CA GLU A 260 -34.90 21.77 11.49
C GLU A 260 -33.56 21.80 12.25
N VAL A 261 -32.73 22.80 11.96
CA VAL A 261 -31.46 23.07 12.65
C VAL A 261 -31.70 24.18 13.67
N PRO A 262 -31.63 23.89 14.99
CA PRO A 262 -31.82 24.91 16.01
C PRO A 262 -30.79 26.04 15.90
N SER A 263 -31.16 27.26 16.26
CA SER A 263 -30.22 28.40 16.28
C SER A 263 -29.08 28.22 17.30
N THR A 264 -29.30 27.40 18.33
CA THR A 264 -28.30 27.00 19.33
C THR A 264 -28.56 25.58 19.79
N ILE A 265 -27.51 24.85 20.14
CA ILE A 265 -27.57 23.61 20.92
C ILE A 265 -26.71 23.83 22.17
N PRO A 266 -27.31 24.18 23.32
CA PRO A 266 -26.56 24.49 24.53
C PRO A 266 -25.76 23.30 25.04
N LEU A 267 -24.56 23.56 25.57
CA LEU A 267 -23.68 22.54 26.16
C LEU A 267 -24.39 21.70 27.23
N GLU A 268 -25.30 22.31 28.00
CA GLU A 268 -26.11 21.68 29.04
C GLU A 268 -26.94 20.51 28.51
N THR A 269 -27.33 20.54 27.23
CA THR A 269 -28.04 19.42 26.57
C THR A 269 -27.16 18.19 26.48
N TYR A 270 -25.88 18.37 26.12
CA TYR A 270 -24.90 17.29 26.07
C TYR A 270 -24.55 16.79 27.48
N LEU A 271 -24.36 17.69 28.45
CA LEU A 271 -23.97 17.35 29.82
C LEU A 271 -24.98 16.43 30.54
N LYS A 272 -26.27 16.48 30.16
CA LYS A 272 -27.30 15.56 30.69
C LYS A 272 -26.97 14.08 30.47
N HIS A 273 -26.23 13.76 29.40
CA HIS A 273 -25.82 12.39 29.11
C HIS A 273 -24.67 11.91 30.01
N LYS A 274 -24.01 12.80 30.75
CA LYS A 274 -22.89 12.47 31.67
C LYS A 274 -21.83 11.62 30.97
N ILE A 275 -21.36 12.07 29.81
CA ILE A 275 -20.26 11.41 29.09
C ILE A 275 -18.96 11.67 29.87
N PRO A 276 -18.13 10.65 30.09
CA PRO A 276 -16.87 10.83 30.82
C PRO A 276 -15.92 11.73 30.03
N VAL A 277 -15.30 12.68 30.73
CA VAL A 277 -14.11 13.40 30.25
C VAL A 277 -12.91 12.50 30.50
N LEU A 278 -12.23 12.13 29.43
CA LEU A 278 -11.10 11.21 29.44
C LEU A 278 -9.77 11.97 29.59
N ASP A 279 -8.69 11.26 29.88
CA ASP A 279 -7.34 11.82 29.98
C ASP A 279 -6.33 10.94 29.23
N GLN A 280 -5.79 11.46 28.13
CA GLN A 280 -4.76 10.76 27.34
C GLN A 280 -3.37 10.79 28.00
N GLY A 281 -3.14 11.66 28.98
CA GLY A 281 -1.83 11.82 29.60
C GLY A 281 -0.72 12.20 28.60
N ALA A 282 0.40 11.49 28.67
CA ALA A 282 1.60 11.79 27.89
C ALA A 282 1.69 11.10 26.51
N GLU A 283 0.80 10.14 26.22
CA GLU A 283 0.76 9.48 24.91
C GLU A 283 -0.01 10.34 23.93
N GLY A 284 0.47 10.38 22.69
CA GLY A 284 -0.27 10.97 21.59
C GLY A 284 -1.38 10.04 21.07
N ALA A 285 -2.34 9.77 21.95
CA ALA A 285 -3.46 8.88 21.69
C ALA A 285 -4.75 9.64 21.34
N CYS A 286 -4.66 10.97 21.13
CA CYS A 286 -5.79 11.88 20.98
C CYS A 286 -6.87 11.40 19.99
N THR A 287 -6.49 10.81 18.85
CA THR A 287 -7.46 10.27 17.88
C THR A 287 -8.31 9.12 18.45
N GLY A 288 -7.72 8.26 19.28
CA GLY A 288 -8.46 7.21 19.98
C GLY A 288 -9.41 7.78 21.04
N PHE A 289 -8.94 8.78 21.79
CA PHE A 289 -9.70 9.43 22.87
C PHE A 289 -10.85 10.30 22.37
N GLY A 290 -10.62 11.09 21.32
CA GLY A 290 -11.65 11.89 20.66
C GLY A 290 -12.76 10.99 20.11
N LEU A 291 -12.41 9.89 19.44
CA LEU A 291 -13.39 8.95 18.93
C LEU A 291 -14.10 8.16 20.04
N ALA A 292 -13.40 7.79 21.12
CA ALA A 292 -14.01 7.16 22.29
C ALA A 292 -15.11 8.03 22.91
N THR A 293 -14.88 9.35 22.99
CA THR A 293 -15.90 10.31 23.46
C THR A 293 -17.15 10.28 22.57
N VAL A 294 -16.97 10.32 21.25
CA VAL A 294 -18.07 10.24 20.28
C VAL A 294 -18.84 8.92 20.40
N ALA A 295 -18.14 7.80 20.51
CA ALA A 295 -18.75 6.48 20.66
C ALA A 295 -19.54 6.35 21.98
N ASN A 296 -18.96 6.78 23.10
CA ASN A 296 -19.62 6.79 24.41
C ASN A 296 -20.91 7.63 24.37
N TYR A 297 -20.88 8.81 23.74
CA TYR A 297 -22.09 9.62 23.55
C TYR A 297 -23.17 8.88 22.75
N LEU A 298 -22.81 8.36 21.58
CA LEU A 298 -23.77 7.70 20.70
C LEU A 298 -24.38 6.44 21.33
N LEU A 299 -23.57 5.65 22.06
CA LEU A 299 -24.00 4.43 22.74
C LEU A 299 -24.95 4.73 23.90
N LYS A 300 -24.62 5.74 24.71
CA LYS A 300 -25.42 6.12 25.88
C LYS A 300 -26.70 6.87 25.51
N ARG A 301 -26.73 7.56 24.37
CA ARG A 301 -27.91 8.25 23.84
C ARG A 301 -28.90 7.31 23.14
N ARG A 302 -28.55 6.04 22.87
CA ARG A 302 -29.48 5.10 22.22
C ARG A 302 -30.83 5.08 22.95
N ALA A 303 -31.90 5.32 22.21
CA ALA A 303 -33.26 5.34 22.77
C ALA A 303 -33.71 3.95 23.26
N VAL A 304 -33.29 2.90 22.56
CA VAL A 304 -33.58 1.50 22.88
C VAL A 304 -32.28 0.84 23.32
N MET A 305 -32.23 0.35 24.56
CA MET A 305 -31.06 -0.26 25.19
C MET A 305 -29.80 0.62 25.14
N PRO A 306 -29.76 1.72 25.91
CA PRO A 306 -28.54 2.52 26.05
C PRO A 306 -27.41 1.67 26.63
N ASP A 307 -26.22 1.82 26.06
CA ASP A 307 -25.01 1.19 26.57
C ASP A 307 -24.19 2.26 27.30
N ALA A 308 -24.10 2.12 28.62
CA ALA A 308 -23.36 3.03 29.48
C ALA A 308 -21.93 2.54 29.77
N CYS A 309 -21.54 1.38 29.23
CA CYS A 309 -20.19 0.86 29.36
C CYS A 309 -19.22 1.75 28.58
N GLN A 310 -18.17 2.22 29.24
CA GLN A 310 -17.15 3.04 28.60
C GLN A 310 -16.39 2.18 27.58
N VAL A 311 -16.24 2.69 26.36
CA VAL A 311 -15.44 2.04 25.31
C VAL A 311 -13.95 2.30 25.50
N SER A 312 -13.12 1.41 24.97
CA SER A 312 -11.65 1.51 25.06
C SER A 312 -11.06 2.55 24.09
N PRO A 313 -10.58 3.72 24.55
CA PRO A 313 -9.69 4.60 23.76
C PRO A 313 -8.42 3.90 23.29
N ARG A 314 -7.90 2.92 24.06
CA ARG A 314 -6.71 2.15 23.68
C ARG A 314 -6.96 1.36 22.40
N MET A 315 -8.10 0.67 22.29
CA MET A 315 -8.46 -0.06 21.06
C MET A 315 -8.63 0.90 19.88
N PHE A 316 -9.31 2.04 20.07
CA PHE A 316 -9.46 3.01 18.99
C PHE A 316 -8.12 3.57 18.52
N TYR A 317 -7.20 3.87 19.42
CA TYR A 317 -5.87 4.35 19.04
C TYR A 317 -5.05 3.25 18.33
N ALA A 318 -5.12 2.00 18.79
CA ALA A 318 -4.48 0.87 18.09
C ALA A 318 -5.05 0.67 16.68
N LEU A 319 -6.37 0.78 16.52
CA LEU A 319 -7.06 0.75 15.24
C LEU A 319 -6.67 1.94 14.35
N ALA A 320 -6.62 3.15 14.93
CA ALA A 320 -6.24 4.36 14.22
C ALA A 320 -4.85 4.21 13.61
N ARG A 321 -3.87 3.68 14.36
CA ARG A 321 -2.52 3.38 13.83
C ARG A 321 -2.52 2.24 12.80
N ARG A 322 -3.34 1.20 13.00
CA ARG A 322 -3.41 0.05 12.07
C ARG A 322 -3.95 0.43 10.69
N TYR A 323 -4.93 1.32 10.67
CA TYR A 323 -5.60 1.82 9.46
C TYR A 323 -5.09 3.17 9.00
N ASP A 324 -4.07 3.71 9.67
CA ASP A 324 -3.43 4.91 9.20
C ASP A 324 -2.75 4.63 7.86
N GLU A 325 -2.81 5.61 6.97
CA GLU A 325 -2.28 5.49 5.62
C GLU A 325 -0.74 5.60 5.58
N TRP A 326 -0.07 5.58 6.75
CA TRP A 326 1.36 5.82 6.95
C TRP A 326 2.06 4.84 7.92
N PRO A 327 2.04 3.51 7.72
CA PRO A 327 2.81 2.60 8.57
C PRO A 327 4.31 2.77 8.32
N GLY A 328 5.10 3.15 9.35
CA GLY A 328 6.57 3.04 9.31
C GLY A 328 7.39 4.32 9.48
N GLU A 329 6.77 5.48 9.66
CA GLU A 329 7.48 6.64 10.23
C GLU A 329 7.70 6.38 11.73
N LYS A 330 8.90 6.64 12.28
CA LYS A 330 9.13 6.60 13.74
C LYS A 330 8.36 7.74 14.40
N TYR A 331 7.04 7.62 14.50
CA TYR A 331 6.12 8.64 14.99
C TYR A 331 4.98 8.00 15.79
N SER A 332 4.39 8.77 16.71
CA SER A 332 3.32 8.31 17.60
C SER A 332 1.91 8.68 17.16
N GLY A 333 1.72 9.53 16.14
CA GLY A 333 0.38 9.98 15.78
C GLY A 333 -0.39 9.02 14.89
N SER A 334 -1.70 9.27 14.78
CA SER A 334 -2.63 8.60 13.87
C SER A 334 -3.64 9.60 13.30
N SER A 335 -4.38 9.20 12.26
CA SER A 335 -5.36 10.03 11.56
C SER A 335 -6.81 9.80 12.03
N ALA A 336 -7.67 10.80 11.84
CA ALA A 336 -9.10 10.70 12.15
C ALA A 336 -9.78 9.67 11.23
N ARG A 337 -9.45 9.66 9.94
CA ARG A 337 -9.92 8.63 9.00
C ARG A 337 -9.49 7.23 9.43
N GLY A 338 -8.24 7.05 9.86
CA GLY A 338 -7.75 5.76 10.37
C GLY A 338 -8.61 5.23 11.50
N ALA A 339 -8.93 6.09 12.47
CA ALA A 339 -9.81 5.74 13.60
C ALA A 339 -11.22 5.34 13.14
N MET A 340 -11.82 6.12 12.22
CA MET A 340 -13.15 5.84 11.66
C MET A 340 -13.20 4.52 10.85
N LYS A 341 -12.20 4.29 9.99
CA LYS A 341 -12.03 3.02 9.25
C LYS A 341 -11.91 1.84 10.20
N GLY A 342 -11.11 2.02 11.25
CA GLY A 342 -10.94 1.03 12.31
C GLY A 342 -12.26 0.67 13.00
N TRP A 343 -13.03 1.67 13.42
CA TRP A 343 -14.32 1.42 14.08
C TRP A 343 -15.32 0.72 13.16
N GLN A 344 -15.40 1.11 11.88
CA GLN A 344 -16.26 0.43 10.90
C GLN A 344 -15.86 -1.04 10.74
N LYS A 345 -14.56 -1.33 10.66
CA LYS A 345 -14.05 -2.66 10.35
C LYS A 345 -13.97 -3.58 11.56
N HIS A 346 -14.04 -3.09 12.79
CA HIS A 346 -13.84 -3.93 13.99
C HIS A 346 -14.90 -3.77 15.08
N GLY A 347 -15.60 -2.64 15.12
CA GLY A 347 -16.30 -2.23 16.33
C GLY A 347 -15.31 -1.74 17.41
N VAL A 348 -15.74 -1.69 18.67
CA VAL A 348 -14.88 -1.29 19.81
C VAL A 348 -15.27 -2.03 21.09
N CYS A 349 -14.29 -2.58 21.82
CA CYS A 349 -14.52 -3.26 23.10
C CYS A 349 -14.67 -2.26 24.25
N SER A 350 -15.00 -2.76 25.43
CA SER A 350 -15.05 -1.92 26.64
C SER A 350 -13.65 -1.53 27.12
N GLU A 351 -13.56 -0.46 27.89
CA GLU A 351 -12.33 -0.08 28.61
C GLU A 351 -11.87 -1.20 29.55
N ASP A 352 -12.79 -1.97 30.15
CA ASP A 352 -12.44 -3.09 31.02
C ASP A 352 -11.78 -4.24 30.24
N ASP A 353 -12.18 -4.47 28.97
CA ASP A 353 -11.59 -5.50 28.10
C ASP A 353 -10.18 -5.10 27.62
N TRP A 354 -9.94 -3.80 27.42
CA TRP A 354 -8.65 -3.28 26.97
C TRP A 354 -8.35 -1.91 27.59
N PRO A 355 -7.82 -1.88 28.83
CA PRO A 355 -7.62 -0.64 29.56
C PRO A 355 -6.51 0.21 28.96
N TYR A 356 -6.62 1.52 29.15
CA TYR A 356 -5.59 2.47 28.81
C TYR A 356 -4.55 2.62 29.93
N GLU A 357 -3.31 2.19 29.64
CA GLU A 357 -2.15 2.42 30.52
C GLU A 357 -1.21 3.45 29.87
N ALA A 358 -0.96 4.56 30.56
CA ALA A 358 -0.24 5.73 30.01
C ALA A 358 1.31 5.60 30.00
N SER A 359 1.88 4.40 30.16
CA SER A 359 3.34 4.20 30.26
C SER A 359 3.93 3.57 29.00
N GLY A 360 5.04 4.13 28.50
CA GLY A 360 5.78 3.73 27.29
C GLY A 360 6.45 2.34 27.32
N ALA A 361 5.86 1.35 27.99
CA ALA A 361 6.14 -0.04 27.72
C ALA A 361 5.55 -0.41 26.34
N GLU A 362 6.16 -1.34 25.62
CA GLU A 362 5.58 -1.92 24.40
C GLU A 362 4.16 -2.42 24.73
N VAL A 363 3.16 -1.63 24.33
CA VAL A 363 1.77 -1.92 24.60
C VAL A 363 1.45 -3.26 23.97
N ARG A 364 1.15 -4.22 24.84
CA ARG A 364 0.67 -5.56 24.54
C ARG A 364 -0.42 -5.49 23.46
N SER A 365 -0.04 -5.79 22.22
CA SER A 365 -0.89 -5.71 21.04
C SER A 365 -1.71 -6.99 20.86
N ASP A 366 -2.38 -7.41 21.93
CA ASP A 366 -3.10 -8.67 21.95
C ASP A 366 -4.51 -8.44 21.40
N TRP A 367 -4.61 -8.51 20.07
CA TRP A 367 -5.85 -8.66 19.33
C TRP A 367 -6.47 -10.03 19.64
N THR A 368 -6.95 -10.22 20.88
CA THR A 368 -7.52 -11.50 21.30
C THR A 368 -8.91 -11.73 20.71
N ALA A 369 -9.28 -13.00 20.55
CA ALA A 369 -10.61 -13.38 20.10
C ALA A 369 -11.71 -12.80 21.00
N GLU A 370 -11.48 -12.73 22.31
CA GLU A 370 -12.44 -12.19 23.29
C GLU A 370 -12.67 -10.69 23.08
N ARG A 371 -11.59 -9.90 22.99
CA ARG A 371 -11.67 -8.44 22.78
C ARG A 371 -12.38 -8.09 21.48
N LEU A 372 -12.01 -8.78 20.41
CA LEU A 372 -12.60 -8.57 19.09
C LEU A 372 -14.06 -9.05 19.03
N SER A 373 -14.42 -10.11 19.78
CA SER A 373 -15.82 -10.55 19.94
C SER A 373 -16.64 -9.49 20.67
N ALA A 374 -16.13 -8.96 21.80
CA ALA A 374 -16.75 -7.87 22.53
C ALA A 374 -16.91 -6.61 21.66
N ALA A 375 -15.92 -6.32 20.81
CA ALA A 375 -15.95 -5.15 19.93
C ALA A 375 -17.13 -5.12 18.96
N ARG A 376 -17.57 -6.29 18.48
CA ARG A 376 -18.71 -6.43 17.56
C ARG A 376 -20.05 -6.02 18.15
N THR A 377 -20.16 -5.97 19.47
CA THR A 377 -21.38 -5.53 20.14
C THR A 377 -21.60 -4.01 20.00
N ARG A 378 -20.57 -3.26 19.58
CA ARG A 378 -20.58 -1.79 19.42
C ARG A 378 -20.13 -1.37 18.01
N PRO A 379 -20.82 -1.80 16.94
CA PRO A 379 -20.37 -1.55 15.58
C PRO A 379 -20.68 -0.11 15.12
N LEU A 380 -19.82 0.43 14.27
CA LEU A 380 -20.12 1.62 13.48
C LEU A 380 -20.90 1.21 12.22
N GLY A 381 -22.08 1.81 12.01
CA GLY A 381 -22.96 1.50 10.89
C GLY A 381 -22.61 2.33 9.66
N ALA A 382 -22.59 3.65 9.82
CA ALA A 382 -22.25 4.58 8.76
C ALA A 382 -21.39 5.73 9.31
N TYR A 383 -20.50 6.24 8.47
CA TYR A 383 -19.78 7.47 8.75
C TYR A 383 -19.56 8.26 7.47
N PHE A 384 -19.50 9.58 7.63
CA PHE A 384 -19.37 10.52 6.53
C PHE A 384 -18.42 11.65 6.92
N ARG A 385 -17.65 12.14 5.95
CA ARG A 385 -16.82 13.32 6.14
C ARG A 385 -17.71 14.56 6.03
N VAL A 386 -17.64 15.44 7.01
CA VAL A 386 -18.29 16.75 6.93
C VAL A 386 -17.25 17.73 6.43
N ASN A 387 -17.61 18.62 5.51
CA ASN A 387 -16.70 19.68 5.08
C ASN A 387 -16.44 20.60 6.28
N HIS A 388 -15.22 20.59 6.79
CA HIS A 388 -14.84 21.34 7.99
C HIS A 388 -14.91 22.87 7.81
N LYS A 389 -14.97 23.37 6.57
CA LYS A 389 -15.19 24.79 6.26
C LYS A 389 -16.67 25.15 6.05
N ASP A 390 -17.56 24.16 6.02
CA ASP A 390 -19.00 24.38 5.88
C ASP A 390 -19.66 24.32 7.26
N LEU A 391 -19.73 25.48 7.92
CA LEU A 391 -20.33 25.61 9.25
C LEU A 391 -21.79 25.14 9.27
N ILE A 392 -22.54 25.38 8.18
CA ILE A 392 -23.95 25.00 8.07
C ILE A 392 -24.09 23.48 8.04
N ALA A 393 -23.24 22.80 7.27
CA ALA A 393 -23.21 21.34 7.25
C ALA A 393 -22.81 20.77 8.62
N MET A 394 -21.87 21.41 9.33
CA MET A 394 -21.50 21.01 10.69
C MET A 394 -22.65 21.19 11.69
N HIS A 395 -23.34 22.32 11.68
CA HIS A 395 -24.53 22.54 12.53
C HIS A 395 -25.61 21.50 12.25
N SER A 396 -25.87 21.21 10.98
CA SER A 396 -26.84 20.19 10.55
C SER A 396 -26.45 18.80 11.05
N ALA A 397 -25.19 18.43 10.93
CA ALA A 397 -24.68 17.14 11.40
C ALA A 397 -24.80 16.99 12.93
N ILE A 398 -24.53 18.08 13.69
CA ILE A 398 -24.74 18.09 15.15
C ILE A 398 -26.24 17.99 15.47
N ALA A 399 -27.12 18.72 14.77
CA ALA A 399 -28.56 18.64 15.00
C ALA A 399 -29.10 17.22 14.77
N GLU A 400 -28.64 16.52 13.73
CA GLU A 400 -29.06 15.15 13.44
C GLU A 400 -28.49 14.13 14.44
N VAL A 401 -27.17 14.18 14.66
CA VAL A 401 -26.42 13.09 15.30
C VAL A 401 -26.04 13.41 16.74
N GLY A 402 -25.91 14.69 17.08
CA GLY A 402 -25.61 15.23 18.41
C GLY A 402 -24.13 15.42 18.72
N VAL A 403 -23.23 14.88 17.90
CA VAL A 403 -21.78 14.95 18.14
C VAL A 403 -21.02 14.78 16.83
N LEU A 404 -19.87 15.43 16.72
CA LEU A 404 -18.90 15.23 15.63
C LEU A 404 -17.55 14.80 16.18
N TYR A 405 -16.86 13.95 15.45
CA TYR A 405 -15.45 13.64 15.69
C TYR A 405 -14.61 14.60 14.84
N ALA A 406 -13.67 15.32 15.44
CA ALA A 406 -12.99 16.40 14.77
C ALA A 406 -11.49 16.47 15.10
N THR A 407 -10.73 17.08 14.19
CA THR A 407 -9.34 17.47 14.41
C THR A 407 -9.14 18.95 14.10
N ALA A 408 -8.18 19.56 14.79
CA ALA A 408 -7.74 20.93 14.53
C ALA A 408 -6.26 21.12 14.87
N ASN A 409 -5.65 22.16 14.31
CA ASN A 409 -4.37 22.67 14.77
C ASN A 409 -4.58 23.39 16.11
N VAL A 410 -3.96 22.89 17.17
CA VAL A 410 -3.95 23.51 18.49
C VAL A 410 -2.90 24.60 18.52
N HIS A 411 -3.27 25.76 19.02
CA HIS A 411 -2.40 26.91 19.25
C HIS A 411 -2.26 27.21 20.75
N ALA A 412 -1.36 28.12 21.11
CA ALA A 412 -1.06 28.46 22.50
C ALA A 412 -2.26 28.96 23.33
N GLY A 413 -3.36 29.37 22.68
CA GLY A 413 -4.62 29.71 23.35
C GLY A 413 -5.28 28.56 24.12
N TRP A 414 -4.90 27.32 23.79
CA TRP A 414 -5.41 26.11 24.44
C TRP A 414 -4.71 25.79 25.76
N ASP A 415 -3.56 26.42 26.07
CA ASP A 415 -2.75 26.08 27.25
C ASP A 415 -3.38 26.54 28.57
N ALA A 416 -4.20 27.60 28.54
CA ALA A 416 -4.74 28.23 29.75
C ALA A 416 -6.21 28.66 29.58
N VAL A 417 -7.03 27.77 29.01
CA VAL A 417 -8.48 27.95 28.96
C VAL A 417 -9.01 28.07 30.39
N GLY A 418 -9.49 29.26 30.76
CA GLY A 418 -10.02 29.51 32.10
C GLY A 418 -11.39 28.86 32.33
N LEU A 419 -11.97 29.10 33.51
CA LEU A 419 -13.29 28.57 33.90
C LEU A 419 -14.45 29.02 33.00
N SER A 420 -14.26 30.10 32.24
CA SER A 420 -15.20 30.53 31.20
C SER A 420 -15.31 29.51 30.06
N GLY A 421 -14.30 28.65 29.90
CA GLY A 421 -14.23 27.66 28.84
C GLY A 421 -14.03 28.29 27.47
N VAL A 422 -13.47 29.50 27.34
CA VAL A 422 -13.25 30.15 26.03
C VAL A 422 -11.81 29.96 25.60
N ILE A 423 -11.61 29.49 24.38
CA ILE A 423 -10.29 29.43 23.75
C ILE A 423 -10.02 30.77 23.09
N GLU A 424 -8.97 31.45 23.53
CA GLU A 424 -8.53 32.71 22.93
C GLU A 424 -7.68 32.41 21.68
N ASP A 425 -8.02 33.00 20.52
CA ASP A 425 -7.26 32.78 19.28
C ASP A 425 -5.80 33.22 19.47
N ASN A 426 -4.88 32.43 18.92
CA ASN A 426 -3.46 32.70 18.98
C ASN A 426 -2.78 32.17 17.71
N ASP A 427 -1.88 32.95 17.13
CA ASP A 427 -1.18 32.56 15.89
C ASP A 427 -0.10 31.49 16.10
N ARG A 428 0.34 31.26 17.35
CA ARG A 428 1.37 30.26 17.65
C ARG A 428 0.77 28.87 17.66
N ILE A 429 0.84 28.18 16.52
CA ILE A 429 0.49 26.77 16.37
C ILE A 429 1.48 25.88 17.16
N LEU A 430 0.93 24.89 17.86
CA LEU A 430 1.67 23.91 18.65
C LEU A 430 1.73 22.55 17.95
N SER A 431 0.58 21.95 17.64
CA SER A 431 0.45 20.65 16.96
C SER A 431 -0.99 20.36 16.53
N GLY A 432 -1.25 19.26 15.84
CA GLY A 432 -2.60 18.77 15.58
C GLY A 432 -3.18 17.97 16.76
N HIS A 433 -4.48 18.09 16.98
CA HIS A 433 -5.21 17.40 18.06
C HIS A 433 -6.59 16.92 17.62
N ALA A 434 -7.08 15.85 18.26
CA ALA A 434 -8.37 15.24 17.97
C ALA A 434 -9.29 15.27 19.21
N PHE A 435 -10.56 15.60 19.00
CA PHE A 435 -11.56 15.79 20.05
C PHE A 435 -12.98 15.61 19.52
N ALA A 436 -13.98 15.80 20.38
CA ALA A 436 -15.39 15.78 20.00
C ALA A 436 -15.98 17.19 20.00
N ILE A 437 -16.71 17.57 18.95
CA ILE A 437 -17.58 18.76 18.95
C ILE A 437 -18.97 18.32 19.40
N VAL A 438 -19.49 18.96 20.46
CA VAL A 438 -20.63 18.43 21.23
C VAL A 438 -21.83 19.38 21.29
N ALA A 439 -21.64 20.66 20.99
CA ALA A 439 -22.67 21.70 21.06
C ALA A 439 -22.24 22.93 20.24
N TYR A 440 -23.16 23.89 20.04
CA TYR A 440 -22.85 25.16 19.38
C TYR A 440 -23.76 26.30 19.84
N ASP A 441 -23.24 27.51 19.74
CA ASP A 441 -23.95 28.76 20.00
C ASP A 441 -23.58 29.81 18.92
N PRO A 442 -24.10 31.05 18.95
CA PRO A 442 -23.80 32.04 17.91
C PRO A 442 -22.34 32.47 17.84
N LEU A 443 -21.53 32.16 18.86
CA LEU A 443 -20.13 32.55 18.95
C LEU A 443 -19.16 31.43 18.56
N GLY A 444 -19.59 30.17 18.61
CA GLY A 444 -18.75 29.06 18.17
C GLY A 444 -19.22 27.67 18.54
N PHE A 445 -18.30 26.72 18.43
CA PHE A 445 -18.51 25.31 18.76
C PHE A 445 -18.00 25.00 20.16
N TRP A 446 -18.79 24.24 20.92
CA TRP A 446 -18.36 23.64 22.18
C TRP A 446 -17.74 22.27 21.92
N ILE A 447 -16.57 22.03 22.52
CA ILE A 447 -15.79 20.81 22.38
C ILE A 447 -15.64 20.10 23.74
N GLN A 448 -15.57 18.77 23.70
CA GLN A 448 -15.08 17.98 24.82
C GLN A 448 -13.67 17.49 24.49
N ASN A 449 -12.71 17.87 25.33
CA ASN A 449 -11.31 17.51 25.19
C ASN A 449 -10.98 16.21 25.96
N SER A 450 -9.74 15.73 25.84
CA SER A 450 -9.22 14.52 26.48
C SER A 450 -7.97 14.78 27.35
N TRP A 451 -7.92 15.93 28.01
CA TRP A 451 -6.83 16.33 28.91
C TRP A 451 -7.27 16.38 30.38
N GLY A 452 -8.26 15.55 30.73
CA GLY A 452 -8.84 15.52 32.07
C GLY A 452 -9.81 16.66 32.34
N LYS A 453 -10.44 16.61 33.52
CA LYS A 453 -11.47 17.58 33.94
C LYS A 453 -10.87 18.92 34.37
N ASP A 454 -9.60 18.95 34.75
CA ASP A 454 -8.94 20.17 35.24
C ASP A 454 -8.60 21.15 34.11
N TRP A 455 -8.80 20.76 32.85
CA TRP A 455 -8.58 21.62 31.69
C TRP A 455 -9.88 22.32 31.26
N GLY A 456 -9.81 23.64 31.02
CA GLY A 456 -10.95 24.42 30.55
C GLY A 456 -12.09 24.50 31.57
N ARG A 457 -13.33 24.41 31.08
CA ARG A 457 -14.54 24.32 31.90
C ARG A 457 -14.89 22.85 32.12
N ASP A 458 -14.29 22.22 33.13
CA ASP A 458 -14.51 20.80 33.48
C ASP A 458 -14.21 19.81 32.32
N GLY A 459 -13.21 20.10 31.48
CA GLY A 459 -12.86 19.33 30.28
C GLY A 459 -13.46 19.86 28.97
N PHE A 460 -14.23 20.95 29.03
CA PHE A 460 -14.91 21.55 27.88
C PHE A 460 -14.37 22.94 27.55
N ALA A 461 -14.44 23.30 26.28
CA ALA A 461 -14.14 24.66 25.84
C ALA A 461 -14.96 25.04 24.60
N ARG A 462 -15.02 26.33 24.30
CA ARG A 462 -15.64 26.90 23.11
C ARG A 462 -14.54 27.47 22.22
N ILE A 463 -14.47 26.94 21.01
CA ILE A 463 -13.68 27.48 19.90
C ILE A 463 -14.57 28.42 19.08
N SER A 464 -14.10 29.61 18.76
CA SER A 464 -14.87 30.56 17.95
C SER A 464 -15.00 30.07 16.51
N TYR A 465 -15.98 30.57 15.76
CA TYR A 465 -16.10 30.21 14.34
C TYR A 465 -14.90 30.69 13.51
N ASP A 466 -14.31 31.84 13.83
CA ASP A 466 -13.14 32.36 13.14
C ASP A 466 -11.91 31.48 13.38
N ASP A 467 -11.68 31.10 14.64
CA ASP A 467 -10.61 30.17 15.02
C ASP A 467 -10.83 28.81 14.34
N TRP A 468 -12.06 28.28 14.37
CA TRP A 468 -12.39 27.02 13.70
C TRP A 468 -12.13 27.09 12.18
N LEU A 469 -12.56 28.16 11.51
CA LEU A 469 -12.33 28.33 10.07
C LEU A 469 -10.85 28.50 9.71
N LYS A 470 -10.01 28.93 10.66
CA LYS A 470 -8.55 29.01 10.50
C LYS A 470 -7.88 27.65 10.75
N ASN A 471 -8.24 26.98 11.85
CA ASN A 471 -7.46 25.89 12.43
C ASN A 471 -8.11 24.50 12.34
N GLY A 472 -9.42 24.39 12.09
CA GLY A 472 -10.11 23.11 11.92
C GLY A 472 -9.67 22.39 10.64
N THR A 473 -9.46 21.07 10.73
CA THR A 473 -8.90 20.25 9.63
C THR A 473 -9.82 19.13 9.17
N ASP A 474 -10.26 18.23 10.05
CA ASP A 474 -11.13 17.12 9.69
C ASP A 474 -12.34 17.02 10.58
N VAL A 475 -13.47 16.66 10.00
CA VAL A 475 -14.73 16.46 10.71
C VAL A 475 -15.41 15.23 10.15
N TRP A 476 -15.81 14.34 11.05
CA TRP A 476 -16.49 13.11 10.77
C TRP A 476 -17.77 13.01 11.60
N VAL A 477 -18.85 12.59 10.95
CA VAL A 477 -20.11 12.27 11.61
C VAL A 477 -20.33 10.76 11.57
N ALA A 478 -20.78 10.18 12.68
CA ALA A 478 -20.86 8.74 12.89
C ALA A 478 -22.26 8.29 13.33
N ARG A 479 -22.72 7.16 12.80
CA ARG A 479 -23.97 6.50 13.21
C ARG A 479 -23.72 5.04 13.55
N LEU A 480 -24.17 4.63 14.73
CA LEU A 480 -24.04 3.25 15.19
C LEU A 480 -24.81 2.27 14.28
N GLY A 481 -24.24 1.08 14.10
CA GLY A 481 -24.90 -0.04 13.44
C GLY A 481 -25.70 -0.89 14.43
N ALA A 482 -26.58 -1.73 13.90
CA ALA A 482 -27.16 -2.83 14.68
C ALA A 482 -26.11 -3.95 14.84
N PRO A 483 -25.91 -4.53 16.04
CA PRO A 483 -25.14 -5.75 16.19
C PRO A 483 -25.80 -6.89 15.42
N VAL A 484 -25.02 -7.62 14.62
CA VAL A 484 -25.51 -8.76 13.81
C VAL A 484 -24.83 -10.03 14.30
N GLN A 485 -25.58 -11.09 14.56
CA GLN A 485 -25.00 -12.39 14.90
C GLN A 485 -25.17 -13.31 13.69
N LEU A 486 -24.05 -13.74 13.09
CA LEU A 486 -24.04 -14.75 12.04
C LEU A 486 -23.71 -16.10 12.68
N SER A 487 -24.55 -17.11 12.47
CA SER A 487 -24.38 -18.45 13.05
C SER A 487 -23.63 -19.42 12.13
N GLU A 488 -23.64 -19.20 10.81
CA GLU A 488 -23.11 -20.16 9.83
C GLU A 488 -21.83 -19.70 9.14
N ALA A 489 -20.86 -20.61 9.00
CA ALA A 489 -19.61 -20.40 8.25
C ALA A 489 -19.85 -19.88 6.81
N VAL A 490 -20.90 -20.36 6.14
CA VAL A 490 -21.28 -19.96 4.78
C VAL A 490 -21.78 -18.51 4.75
N SER A 491 -22.47 -18.05 5.80
CA SER A 491 -22.87 -16.65 5.93
C SER A 491 -21.65 -15.74 6.04
N TYR A 492 -20.56 -16.18 6.69
CA TYR A 492 -19.31 -15.40 6.76
C TYR A 492 -18.61 -15.28 5.40
N ALA A 493 -18.51 -16.36 4.62
CA ALA A 493 -17.93 -16.32 3.27
C ALA A 493 -18.77 -15.46 2.31
N THR A 494 -20.09 -15.54 2.42
CA THR A 494 -21.03 -14.75 1.60
C THR A 494 -21.02 -13.26 1.98
N ALA A 495 -20.98 -12.96 3.28
CA ALA A 495 -20.81 -11.60 3.77
C ALA A 495 -19.47 -11.01 3.31
N HIS A 496 -18.41 -11.82 3.27
CA HIS A 496 -17.10 -11.41 2.74
C HIS A 496 -17.15 -11.06 1.24
N ALA A 497 -17.91 -11.84 0.45
CA ALA A 497 -18.08 -11.61 -0.99
C ALA A 497 -18.90 -10.35 -1.35
N ARG A 498 -19.62 -9.75 -0.40
CA ARG A 498 -20.35 -8.49 -0.58
C ARG A 498 -19.66 -7.37 0.20
N THR A 499 -19.11 -6.39 -0.51
CA THR A 499 -18.40 -5.20 0.01
C THR A 499 -19.32 -4.20 0.75
N SER A 500 -20.04 -4.65 1.77
CA SER A 500 -20.69 -3.76 2.75
C SER A 500 -19.78 -3.62 3.97
N GLY A 501 -19.43 -2.42 4.41
CA GLY A 501 -18.47 -2.19 5.52
C GLY A 501 -18.77 -2.94 6.83
N GLN A 502 -20.01 -3.37 7.07
CA GLN A 502 -20.39 -4.22 8.22
C GLN A 502 -19.91 -5.68 8.11
N SER A 503 -19.70 -6.24 6.90
CA SER A 503 -19.26 -7.62 6.72
C SER A 503 -17.77 -7.84 7.03
N ALA A 504 -16.95 -6.79 6.93
CA ALA A 504 -15.51 -6.86 7.17
C ALA A 504 -15.13 -7.23 8.61
N ALA A 505 -15.84 -6.71 9.62
CA ALA A 505 -15.61 -7.05 11.03
C ALA A 505 -15.90 -8.51 11.36
N TYR A 506 -16.89 -9.08 10.68
CA TYR A 506 -17.27 -10.48 10.87
C TYR A 506 -16.27 -11.43 10.23
N SER A 507 -15.84 -11.14 8.99
CA SER A 507 -14.79 -11.88 8.30
C SER A 507 -13.43 -11.76 9.01
N TYR A 508 -13.14 -10.63 9.65
CA TYR A 508 -11.87 -10.44 10.33
C TYR A 508 -11.63 -11.46 11.44
N LEU A 509 -12.52 -11.65 12.43
CA LEU A 509 -12.23 -12.63 13.50
C LEU A 509 -12.06 -14.04 13.02
N THR A 510 -12.89 -14.45 12.06
CA THR A 510 -12.91 -15.84 11.65
C THR A 510 -11.69 -16.17 10.82
N LEU A 511 -11.20 -15.22 10.02
CA LEU A 511 -10.07 -15.45 9.11
C LEU A 511 -8.74 -15.05 9.72
N ARG A 512 -8.69 -13.99 10.54
CA ARG A 512 -7.43 -13.42 11.06
C ARG A 512 -6.48 -14.45 11.69
N PRO A 513 -6.92 -15.41 12.53
CA PRO A 513 -6.04 -16.43 13.10
C PRO A 513 -5.39 -17.39 12.08
N HIS A 514 -5.87 -17.37 10.83
CA HIS A 514 -5.43 -18.23 9.74
C HIS A 514 -4.62 -17.47 8.68
N LEU A 515 -4.32 -16.18 8.89
CA LEU A 515 -3.63 -15.33 7.91
C LEU A 515 -2.34 -14.76 8.49
N ILE A 516 -1.28 -14.81 7.70
CA ILE A 516 0.01 -14.14 7.94
C ILE A 516 0.21 -13.12 6.82
N SER A 517 0.05 -11.84 7.13
CA SER A 517 0.32 -10.75 6.18
C SER A 517 1.81 -10.50 6.04
N VAL A 518 2.32 -10.59 4.81
CA VAL A 518 3.72 -10.39 4.45
C VAL A 518 3.86 -9.10 3.63
N GLY A 519 4.82 -8.25 4.01
CA GLY A 519 5.18 -7.02 3.31
C GLY A 519 6.10 -7.28 2.12
N ASN A 520 6.33 -6.26 1.30
CA ASN A 520 7.22 -6.36 0.13
C ASN A 520 8.69 -6.59 0.55
N ASP A 521 9.08 -6.26 1.78
CA ASP A 521 10.41 -6.57 2.32
C ASP A 521 10.52 -7.99 2.91
N GLY A 522 9.50 -8.83 2.72
CA GLY A 522 9.40 -10.17 3.29
C GLY A 522 9.06 -10.19 4.78
N ARG A 523 8.92 -9.03 5.45
CA ARG A 523 8.63 -8.99 6.89
C ARG A 523 7.14 -9.06 7.17
N LEU A 524 6.78 -9.26 8.43
CA LEU A 524 5.39 -9.16 8.89
C LEU A 524 4.86 -7.74 8.62
N ARG A 525 3.68 -7.64 8.01
CA ARG A 525 3.03 -6.36 7.68
C ARG A 525 1.95 -6.05 8.71
N PRO A 526 2.18 -5.18 9.72
CA PRO A 526 1.22 -4.96 10.81
C PRO A 526 0.00 -4.12 10.42
N GLY A 527 0.09 -3.33 9.33
CA GLY A 527 -0.98 -2.45 8.86
C GLY A 527 -1.98 -3.12 7.91
N GLY A 528 -3.12 -2.45 7.71
CA GLY A 528 -4.17 -2.86 6.79
C GLY A 528 -5.18 -3.86 7.36
N ASP A 529 -6.06 -4.34 6.49
CA ASP A 529 -7.24 -5.13 6.85
C ASP A 529 -6.87 -6.40 7.61
N TYR A 530 -5.91 -7.17 7.10
CA TYR A 530 -5.43 -8.41 7.72
C TYR A 530 -4.00 -8.32 8.24
N GLY A 531 -3.51 -7.11 8.55
CA GLY A 531 -2.17 -6.88 9.10
C GLY A 531 -1.79 -7.83 10.25
N THR A 532 -0.51 -8.22 10.28
CA THR A 532 0.04 -9.20 11.21
C THR A 532 1.28 -8.65 11.90
N THR A 533 1.28 -8.67 13.23
CA THR A 533 2.38 -8.35 14.14
C THR A 533 3.01 -9.63 14.69
N ALA A 534 4.24 -9.54 15.20
CA ALA A 534 4.90 -10.69 15.83
C ALA A 534 4.12 -11.22 17.05
N ALA A 535 3.52 -10.33 17.84
CA ALA A 535 2.70 -10.73 18.99
C ALA A 535 1.45 -11.51 18.58
N GLU A 536 0.78 -11.12 17.49
CA GLU A 536 -0.35 -11.88 16.96
C GLU A 536 0.09 -13.25 16.40
N VAL A 537 1.27 -13.37 15.77
CA VAL A 537 1.81 -14.69 15.39
C VAL A 537 2.05 -15.53 16.64
N ALA A 538 2.69 -14.98 17.67
CA ALA A 538 2.90 -15.69 18.92
C ALA A 538 1.58 -16.14 19.56
N HIS A 539 0.51 -15.34 19.49
CA HIS A 539 -0.82 -15.70 19.96
C HIS A 539 -1.42 -16.90 19.21
N ILE A 540 -1.32 -16.90 17.89
CA ILE A 540 -1.80 -18.02 17.05
C ILE A 540 -1.16 -19.33 17.51
N PHE A 541 0.16 -19.32 17.76
CA PHE A 541 0.91 -20.52 18.12
C PHE A 541 0.85 -20.91 19.60
N SER A 542 0.61 -19.95 20.50
CA SER A 542 0.56 -20.21 21.95
C SER A 542 -0.86 -20.44 22.48
N LYS A 543 -1.90 -20.01 21.76
CA LYS A 543 -3.30 -20.11 22.18
C LYS A 543 -4.19 -20.71 21.09
N ASP A 544 -4.35 -20.06 19.93
CA ASP A 544 -5.37 -20.46 18.94
C ASP A 544 -5.18 -21.90 18.43
N LEU A 545 -3.94 -22.28 18.07
CA LEU A 545 -3.60 -23.63 17.64
C LEU A 545 -3.75 -24.67 18.76
N PRO A 546 -3.14 -24.50 19.95
CA PRO A 546 -3.36 -25.39 21.09
C PRO A 546 -4.83 -25.58 21.48
N ASP A 547 -5.62 -24.50 21.52
CA ASP A 547 -7.04 -24.55 21.85
C ASP A 547 -7.83 -25.35 20.81
N PHE A 548 -7.52 -25.16 19.52
CA PHE A 548 -8.12 -25.93 18.43
C PHE A 548 -7.75 -27.42 18.53
N PHE A 549 -6.48 -27.75 18.80
CA PHE A 549 -6.04 -29.13 18.94
C PHE A 549 -6.65 -29.80 20.19
N ALA A 550 -6.82 -29.08 21.29
CA ALA A 550 -7.44 -29.60 22.50
C ALA A 550 -8.95 -29.90 22.33
N GLN A 551 -9.63 -29.13 21.47
CA GLN A 551 -11.05 -29.33 21.16
C GLN A 551 -11.30 -30.41 20.10
N SER A 552 -10.28 -30.77 19.34
CA SER A 552 -10.36 -31.77 18.27
C SER A 552 -9.92 -33.14 18.77
N ALA A 553 -10.75 -34.17 18.57
CA ALA A 553 -10.35 -35.56 18.81
C ALA A 553 -9.48 -36.14 17.66
N LYS A 554 -9.12 -35.33 16.65
CA LYS A 554 -8.35 -35.73 15.47
C LYS A 554 -6.86 -35.42 15.65
N THR A 555 -6.00 -36.08 14.89
CA THR A 555 -4.56 -35.77 14.83
C THR A 555 -4.33 -34.27 14.58
N PRO A 556 -3.45 -33.59 15.32
CA PRO A 556 -3.10 -32.20 15.06
C PRO A 556 -2.46 -32.05 13.68
N ARG A 557 -3.04 -31.22 12.80
CA ARG A 557 -2.49 -30.94 11.47
C ARG A 557 -2.39 -29.45 11.22
N LEU A 558 -1.22 -28.98 10.77
CA LEU A 558 -0.99 -27.60 10.35
C LEU A 558 -0.73 -27.56 8.84
N LEU A 559 -1.57 -26.83 8.11
CA LEU A 559 -1.41 -26.60 6.67
C LEU A 559 -0.85 -25.20 6.43
N LEU A 560 0.37 -25.12 5.90
CA LEU A 560 0.97 -23.89 5.40
C LEU A 560 0.56 -23.66 3.94
N PHE A 561 -0.23 -22.62 3.69
CA PHE A 561 -0.74 -22.30 2.35
C PHE A 561 -0.08 -21.03 1.80
N ALA A 562 0.38 -21.06 0.55
CA ALA A 562 0.85 -19.88 -0.17
C ALA A 562 0.12 -19.77 -1.52
N HIS A 563 -0.61 -18.67 -1.71
CA HIS A 563 -1.36 -18.41 -2.93
C HIS A 563 -0.43 -18.01 -4.10
N GLY A 564 -0.96 -18.03 -5.33
CA GLY A 564 -0.25 -17.62 -6.54
C GLY A 564 -0.04 -16.10 -6.63
N GLY A 565 0.99 -15.71 -7.38
CA GLY A 565 1.40 -14.31 -7.57
C GLY A 565 0.48 -13.47 -8.48
N LEU A 566 -0.66 -14.03 -8.91
CA LEU A 566 -1.72 -13.31 -9.65
C LEU A 566 -2.92 -12.94 -8.77
N VAL A 567 -2.94 -13.42 -7.53
CA VAL A 567 -4.12 -13.32 -6.67
C VAL A 567 -3.97 -12.07 -5.80
N ASP A 568 -4.92 -11.15 -5.90
CA ASP A 568 -4.99 -10.00 -4.99
C ASP A 568 -5.32 -10.45 -3.55
N GLU A 569 -5.03 -9.60 -2.57
CA GLU A 569 -5.24 -9.91 -1.15
C GLU A 569 -6.69 -10.34 -0.84
N VAL A 570 -7.69 -9.73 -1.47
CA VAL A 570 -9.10 -10.07 -1.23
C VAL A 570 -9.42 -11.46 -1.78
N SER A 571 -8.99 -11.76 -3.00
CA SER A 571 -9.16 -13.07 -3.63
C SER A 571 -8.45 -14.18 -2.84
N ALA A 572 -7.25 -13.93 -2.33
CA ALA A 572 -6.50 -14.90 -1.54
C ALA A 572 -7.18 -15.20 -0.20
N VAL A 573 -7.66 -14.15 0.49
CA VAL A 573 -8.43 -14.29 1.73
C VAL A 573 -9.77 -15.01 1.49
N GLN A 574 -10.44 -14.72 0.37
CA GLN A 574 -11.65 -15.43 -0.04
C GLN A 574 -11.42 -16.94 -0.19
N ARG A 575 -10.31 -17.36 -0.81
CA ARG A 575 -9.98 -18.81 -0.93
C ARG A 575 -9.80 -19.47 0.44
N VAL A 576 -9.08 -18.81 1.36
CA VAL A 576 -8.93 -19.32 2.72
C VAL A 576 -10.29 -19.43 3.41
N ALA A 577 -11.16 -18.44 3.25
CA ALA A 577 -12.51 -18.46 3.82
C ALA A 577 -13.37 -19.64 3.30
N GLU A 578 -13.22 -19.99 2.03
CA GLU A 578 -13.95 -21.11 1.40
C GLU A 578 -13.48 -22.48 1.88
N TYR A 579 -12.17 -22.68 2.12
CA TYR A 579 -11.62 -23.97 2.57
C TYR A 579 -11.65 -24.17 4.07
N ARG A 580 -11.60 -23.07 4.83
CA ARG A 580 -11.43 -23.09 6.28
C ARG A 580 -12.39 -24.03 6.99
N ALA A 581 -13.68 -23.95 6.70
CA ALA A 581 -14.69 -24.76 7.40
C ALA A 581 -14.47 -26.25 7.18
N ALA A 582 -14.23 -26.67 5.93
CA ALA A 582 -13.98 -28.06 5.59
C ALA A 582 -12.66 -28.58 6.18
N LEU A 583 -11.61 -27.76 6.19
CA LEU A 583 -10.30 -28.12 6.78
C LEU A 583 -10.40 -28.29 8.30
N LEU A 584 -11.02 -27.33 9.00
CA LEU A 584 -11.15 -27.38 10.46
C LEU A 584 -12.02 -28.56 10.92
N ALA A 585 -13.07 -28.91 10.16
CA ALA A 585 -13.87 -30.10 10.43
C ALA A 585 -13.04 -31.39 10.43
N GLU A 586 -11.90 -31.40 9.74
CA GLU A 586 -10.96 -32.52 9.66
C GLU A 586 -9.73 -32.40 10.58
N GLY A 587 -9.74 -31.45 11.52
CA GLY A 587 -8.60 -31.24 12.41
C GLY A 587 -7.41 -30.58 11.71
N ILE A 588 -7.61 -30.00 10.53
CA ILE A 588 -6.57 -29.30 9.76
C ILE A 588 -6.71 -27.80 10.01
N TYR A 589 -5.69 -27.22 10.62
CA TYR A 589 -5.61 -25.77 10.80
C TYR A 589 -4.90 -25.14 9.59
N PRO A 590 -5.61 -24.37 8.72
CA PRO A 590 -4.95 -23.64 7.66
C PRO A 590 -4.26 -22.38 8.19
N LEU A 591 -3.02 -22.16 7.77
CA LEU A 591 -2.27 -20.93 7.98
C LEU A 591 -1.75 -20.44 6.63
N ALA A 592 -2.37 -19.39 6.10
CA ALA A 592 -2.08 -18.86 4.78
C ALA A 592 -1.16 -17.64 4.86
N PHE A 593 -0.10 -17.65 4.05
CA PHE A 593 0.73 -16.49 3.80
C PHE A 593 0.08 -15.61 2.73
N ILE A 594 -0.30 -14.40 3.12
CA ILE A 594 -0.89 -13.39 2.24
C ILE A 594 0.18 -12.37 1.92
N TRP A 595 0.61 -12.33 0.66
CA TRP A 595 1.74 -11.53 0.20
C TRP A 595 1.32 -10.72 -1.03
N ARG A 596 1.79 -9.48 -1.15
CA ARG A 596 1.28 -8.56 -2.18
C ARG A 596 1.79 -8.94 -3.57
N SER A 597 0.85 -9.29 -4.45
CA SER A 597 1.04 -9.67 -5.85
C SER A 597 0.50 -8.65 -6.86
N ASP A 598 0.03 -7.48 -6.41
CA ASP A 598 -0.76 -6.52 -7.22
C ASP A 598 -0.07 -6.03 -8.51
N TYR A 599 1.24 -6.24 -8.66
CA TYR A 599 2.01 -5.91 -9.86
C TYR A 599 1.48 -6.54 -11.15
N TRP A 600 0.84 -7.71 -11.07
CA TRP A 600 0.35 -8.37 -12.28
C TRP A 600 -0.90 -7.74 -12.89
N THR A 601 -1.76 -7.11 -12.08
CA THR A 601 -2.84 -6.29 -12.63
C THR A 601 -2.29 -5.13 -13.44
N THR A 602 -1.17 -4.54 -12.98
CA THR A 602 -0.43 -3.51 -13.71
C THR A 602 0.15 -4.05 -15.01
N VAL A 603 0.77 -5.23 -15.01
CA VAL A 603 1.27 -5.89 -16.24
C VAL A 603 0.14 -6.18 -17.23
N LEU A 604 -0.98 -6.75 -16.78
CA LEU A 604 -2.14 -7.01 -17.64
C LEU A 604 -2.76 -5.72 -18.19
N ASN A 605 -2.91 -4.68 -17.36
CA ASN A 605 -3.41 -3.38 -17.81
C ASN A 605 -2.48 -2.75 -18.85
N ILE A 606 -1.16 -2.84 -18.65
CA ILE A 606 -0.16 -2.33 -19.61
C ILE A 606 -0.25 -3.10 -20.94
N LEU A 607 -0.38 -4.42 -20.90
CA LEU A 607 -0.53 -5.22 -22.12
C LEU A 607 -1.87 -4.94 -22.83
N GLN A 608 -2.96 -4.76 -22.07
CA GLN A 608 -4.26 -4.32 -22.62
C GLN A 608 -4.17 -2.95 -23.27
N ASP A 609 -3.45 -2.00 -22.68
CA ASP A 609 -3.25 -0.65 -23.22
C ASP A 609 -2.35 -0.66 -24.47
N ALA A 610 -1.34 -1.53 -24.52
CA ALA A 610 -0.51 -1.73 -25.70
C ALA A 610 -1.32 -2.26 -26.91
N ILE A 611 -2.30 -3.14 -26.66
CA ILE A 611 -3.24 -3.64 -27.68
C ILE A 611 -4.25 -2.54 -28.08
N ARG A 612 -4.77 -1.76 -27.13
CA ARG A 612 -5.71 -0.65 -27.42
C ARG A 612 -5.08 0.44 -28.28
N ARG A 613 -3.79 0.73 -28.10
CA ARG A 613 -3.03 1.68 -28.94
C ARG A 613 -2.80 1.17 -30.38
N ARG A 614 -3.01 -0.12 -30.65
CA ARG A 614 -2.80 -0.77 -31.97
C ARG A 614 -4.06 -0.94 -32.81
N ARG A 615 -5.23 -0.42 -32.41
CA ARG A 615 -6.41 -0.37 -33.29
C ARG A 615 -6.52 0.98 -34.01
N PRO A 616 -5.92 1.17 -35.20
CA PRO A 616 -6.48 2.05 -36.21
C PRO A 616 -7.62 1.34 -36.95
N GLU A 617 -8.57 2.14 -37.43
CA GLU A 617 -9.72 1.73 -38.23
C GLU A 617 -9.31 0.93 -39.49
N GLY A 618 -9.96 -0.21 -39.75
CA GLY A 618 -9.89 -0.88 -41.06
C GLY A 618 -9.89 -2.41 -41.04
N ILE A 619 -11.06 -2.97 -41.37
CA ILE A 619 -11.41 -4.25 -42.03
C ILE A 619 -10.33 -5.35 -42.08
N LEU A 620 -10.66 -6.54 -41.56
CA LEU A 620 -10.75 -7.81 -42.34
C LEU A 620 -11.19 -8.97 -41.43
N ASP A 621 -12.38 -9.50 -41.72
CA ASP A 621 -12.81 -10.85 -41.34
C ASP A 621 -12.07 -11.88 -42.22
N GLY A 622 -11.57 -12.94 -41.58
CA GLY A 622 -11.26 -14.22 -42.24
C GLY A 622 -9.78 -14.52 -42.54
N VAL A 623 -8.96 -14.79 -41.51
CA VAL A 623 -7.86 -15.78 -41.55
C VAL A 623 -7.63 -16.32 -40.12
N GLY A 624 -8.25 -17.46 -39.80
CA GLY A 624 -8.51 -17.90 -38.42
C GLY A 624 -7.35 -18.48 -37.61
N ASP A 625 -6.34 -19.14 -38.19
CA ASP A 625 -5.40 -19.93 -37.36
C ASP A 625 -3.91 -19.62 -37.60
N PHE A 626 -3.53 -18.94 -38.68
CA PHE A 626 -2.13 -18.69 -39.01
C PHE A 626 -1.57 -17.37 -38.43
N MET A 627 -2.42 -16.48 -37.94
CA MET A 627 -2.03 -15.15 -37.44
C MET A 627 -1.87 -15.06 -35.91
N PHE A 628 -2.41 -16.00 -35.14
CA PHE A 628 -2.38 -15.92 -33.67
C PHE A 628 -0.99 -16.19 -33.08
N ASP A 629 -0.24 -17.16 -33.60
CA ASP A 629 1.11 -17.48 -33.11
C ASP A 629 2.12 -16.33 -33.32
N ARG A 630 1.99 -15.57 -34.42
CA ARG A 630 2.86 -14.40 -34.67
C ARG A 630 2.50 -13.17 -33.85
N LEU A 631 1.27 -13.08 -33.34
CA LEU A 631 0.83 -11.99 -32.48
C LEU A 631 1.47 -12.11 -31.09
N ASP A 632 1.57 -13.33 -30.56
CA ASP A 632 2.29 -13.63 -29.32
C ASP A 632 3.80 -13.34 -29.46
N ASP A 633 4.43 -13.75 -30.57
CA ASP A 633 5.84 -13.47 -30.87
C ASP A 633 6.14 -11.96 -30.97
N LEU A 634 5.12 -11.13 -31.23
CA LEU A 634 5.21 -9.66 -31.31
C LEU A 634 4.86 -8.96 -29.98
N LEU A 635 4.14 -9.62 -29.07
CA LEU A 635 3.81 -9.13 -27.74
C LEU A 635 4.90 -9.46 -26.71
N GLU A 636 5.56 -10.61 -26.84
CA GLU A 636 6.67 -10.99 -25.96
C GLU A 636 7.78 -9.91 -25.92
N PRO A 637 8.23 -9.30 -27.05
CA PRO A 637 9.15 -8.15 -27.05
C PRO A 637 8.62 -6.88 -26.38
N VAL A 638 7.31 -6.65 -26.41
CA VAL A 638 6.64 -5.48 -25.81
C VAL A 638 6.48 -5.66 -24.30
N ALA A 639 6.07 -6.85 -23.85
CA ALA A 639 6.05 -7.24 -22.43
C ALA A 639 7.47 -7.15 -21.82
N ARG A 640 8.51 -7.48 -22.61
CA ARG A 640 9.92 -7.38 -22.22
C ARG A 640 10.41 -5.95 -22.00
N HIS A 641 9.90 -4.97 -22.74
CA HIS A 641 10.27 -3.55 -22.59
C HIS A 641 9.44 -2.79 -21.54
N LEU A 642 8.38 -3.41 -21.00
CA LEU A 642 7.40 -2.78 -20.12
C LEU A 642 7.36 -3.46 -18.74
N SER A 643 8.44 -3.33 -17.95
CA SER A 643 8.49 -3.63 -16.49
C SER A 643 8.19 -5.07 -16.01
N GLY A 644 7.71 -5.99 -16.86
CA GLY A 644 7.25 -7.33 -16.44
C GLY A 644 8.33 -8.22 -15.80
N LYS A 645 9.55 -8.24 -16.36
CA LYS A 645 10.70 -8.94 -15.75
C LYS A 645 11.08 -8.36 -14.38
N LEU A 646 11.05 -7.02 -14.24
CA LEU A 646 11.39 -6.35 -12.99
C LEU A 646 10.36 -6.68 -11.90
N ALA A 647 9.07 -6.58 -12.23
CA ALA A 647 7.98 -6.96 -11.33
C ALA A 647 8.05 -8.45 -10.93
N TRP A 648 8.33 -9.35 -11.88
CA TRP A 648 8.53 -10.77 -11.58
C TRP A 648 9.74 -11.02 -10.69
N SER A 649 10.85 -10.32 -10.92
CA SER A 649 12.06 -10.44 -10.10
C SER A 649 11.83 -9.93 -8.68
N GLU A 650 11.15 -8.78 -8.52
CA GLU A 650 10.75 -8.24 -7.21
C GLU A 650 9.83 -9.22 -6.49
N MET A 651 8.83 -9.81 -7.17
CA MET A 651 7.95 -10.82 -6.59
C MET A 651 8.75 -12.03 -6.06
N LYS A 652 9.73 -12.55 -6.83
CA LYS A 652 10.59 -13.65 -6.38
C LYS A 652 11.46 -13.23 -5.19
N GLU A 653 12.01 -12.03 -5.22
CA GLU A 653 12.82 -11.48 -4.13
C GLU A 653 12.00 -11.37 -2.84
N ASN A 654 10.80 -10.81 -2.90
CA ASN A 654 9.89 -10.66 -1.75
C ASN A 654 9.55 -12.03 -1.13
N ALA A 655 9.29 -13.04 -1.98
CA ALA A 655 9.01 -14.40 -1.54
C ALA A 655 10.22 -15.03 -0.82
N LEU A 656 11.44 -14.79 -1.30
CA LEU A 656 12.66 -15.30 -0.69
C LEU A 656 13.03 -14.55 0.60
N LEU A 657 12.84 -13.23 0.63
CA LEU A 657 13.06 -12.39 1.81
C LEU A 657 12.18 -12.83 2.99
N ALA A 658 10.98 -13.35 2.72
CA ALA A 658 10.08 -13.82 3.76
C ALA A 658 10.66 -14.93 4.64
N SER A 659 11.60 -15.72 4.12
CA SER A 659 12.24 -16.81 4.85
C SER A 659 13.60 -16.46 5.44
N LYS A 660 14.15 -15.26 5.15
CA LYS A 660 15.41 -14.78 5.76
C LYS A 660 15.21 -14.48 7.25
N ALA A 661 16.31 -14.33 7.99
CA ALA A 661 16.26 -14.01 9.42
C ALA A 661 15.45 -12.72 9.67
N GLY A 662 14.45 -12.80 10.55
CA GLY A 662 13.46 -11.75 10.83
C GLY A 662 12.33 -11.62 9.80
N GLY A 663 12.30 -12.45 8.75
CA GLY A 663 11.22 -12.51 7.77
C GLY A 663 9.95 -13.16 8.34
N ALA A 664 8.81 -12.93 7.69
CA ALA A 664 7.51 -13.41 8.17
C ALA A 664 7.45 -14.95 8.30
N ALA A 665 7.96 -15.67 7.29
CA ALA A 665 8.02 -17.13 7.34
C ALA A 665 9.06 -17.61 8.38
N ASP A 666 10.15 -16.88 8.58
CA ASP A 666 11.13 -17.21 9.63
C ASP A 666 10.55 -17.16 11.05
N VAL A 667 9.76 -16.12 11.34
CA VAL A 667 9.05 -16.00 12.61
C VAL A 667 8.08 -17.17 12.80
N VAL A 668 7.28 -17.49 11.77
CA VAL A 668 6.33 -18.61 11.80
C VAL A 668 7.03 -19.95 12.02
N LEU A 669 8.12 -20.22 11.29
CA LEU A 669 8.88 -21.47 11.39
C LEU A 669 9.50 -21.66 12.78
N THR A 670 9.92 -20.57 13.42
CA THR A 670 10.43 -20.61 14.81
C THR A 670 9.33 -21.06 15.77
N HIS A 671 8.11 -20.56 15.61
CA HIS A 671 6.98 -21.01 16.41
C HIS A 671 6.53 -22.44 16.09
N ILE A 672 6.60 -22.89 14.84
CA ILE A 672 6.33 -24.28 14.46
C ILE A 672 7.30 -25.24 15.15
N ALA A 673 8.59 -24.88 15.22
CA ALA A 673 9.58 -25.70 15.91
C ALA A 673 9.25 -25.86 17.41
N ALA A 674 8.81 -24.79 18.07
CA ALA A 674 8.36 -24.85 19.46
C ALA A 674 7.06 -25.67 19.62
N LEU A 675 6.09 -25.46 18.73
CA LEU A 675 4.82 -26.19 18.74
C LEU A 675 5.02 -27.70 18.54
N LYS A 676 5.98 -28.10 17.69
CA LYS A 676 6.33 -29.51 17.44
C LYS A 676 6.96 -30.19 18.67
N GLN A 677 7.61 -29.43 19.57
CA GLN A 677 8.08 -29.96 20.85
C GLN A 677 6.91 -30.24 21.80
N GLN A 678 5.87 -29.41 21.77
CA GLN A 678 4.65 -29.58 22.58
C GLN A 678 3.73 -30.67 22.02
N TYR A 679 3.64 -30.79 20.69
CA TYR A 679 2.84 -31.77 19.97
C TYR A 679 3.75 -32.61 19.05
N PRO A 680 4.43 -33.65 19.58
CA PRO A 680 5.32 -34.50 18.78
C PRO A 680 4.64 -35.12 17.56
N ASP A 681 3.34 -35.42 17.66
CA ASP A 681 2.54 -36.02 16.59
C ASP A 681 1.96 -35.00 15.58
N LEU A 682 2.28 -33.70 15.70
CA LEU A 682 1.79 -32.66 14.79
C LEU A 682 2.20 -32.92 13.34
N GLU A 683 1.24 -33.13 12.44
CA GLU A 683 1.55 -33.29 11.02
C GLU A 683 1.71 -31.93 10.34
N LEU A 684 2.77 -31.79 9.54
CA LEU A 684 3.07 -30.56 8.79
C LEU A 684 2.73 -30.75 7.31
N HIS A 685 1.85 -29.90 6.79
CA HIS A 685 1.41 -29.96 5.41
C HIS A 685 1.70 -28.64 4.70
N ILE A 686 2.05 -28.71 3.41
CA ILE A 686 2.35 -27.54 2.57
C ILE A 686 1.49 -27.61 1.32
N ALA A 687 0.88 -26.48 0.95
CA ALA A 687 0.23 -26.29 -0.34
C ALA A 687 0.66 -24.95 -0.94
N GLY A 688 1.13 -24.98 -2.20
CA GLY A 688 1.57 -23.79 -2.92
C GLY A 688 0.98 -23.75 -4.32
N HIS A 689 0.34 -22.65 -4.71
CA HIS A 689 -0.13 -22.42 -6.07
C HIS A 689 0.81 -21.49 -6.82
N SER A 690 1.20 -21.83 -8.05
CA SER A 690 1.96 -20.93 -8.92
C SER A 690 3.21 -20.36 -8.23
N ALA A 691 3.33 -19.04 -8.09
CA ALA A 691 4.45 -18.40 -7.39
C ALA A 691 4.54 -18.74 -5.88
N GLY A 692 3.47 -19.28 -5.28
CA GLY A 692 3.50 -19.84 -3.94
C GLY A 692 4.53 -20.97 -3.78
N ALA A 693 4.87 -21.69 -4.86
CA ALA A 693 5.96 -22.66 -4.86
C ALA A 693 7.35 -22.01 -4.73
N ILE A 694 7.51 -20.76 -5.18
CA ILE A 694 8.76 -19.99 -4.98
C ILE A 694 8.86 -19.54 -3.53
N PHE A 695 7.74 -19.08 -2.94
CA PHE A 695 7.63 -18.72 -1.52
C PHE A 695 7.92 -19.92 -0.59
N GLN A 696 7.39 -21.09 -0.92
CA GLN A 696 7.53 -22.30 -0.12
C GLN A 696 8.90 -22.99 -0.28
N ALA A 697 9.67 -22.71 -1.34
CA ALA A 697 10.96 -23.34 -1.57
C ALA A 697 11.96 -23.20 -0.39
N PRO A 698 12.24 -22.00 0.13
CA PRO A 698 13.09 -21.84 1.31
C PRO A 698 12.45 -22.39 2.60
N ILE A 699 11.11 -22.39 2.71
CA ILE A 699 10.39 -22.96 3.85
C ILE A 699 10.63 -24.47 3.93
N VAL A 700 10.47 -25.17 2.80
CA VAL A 700 10.71 -26.61 2.68
C VAL A 700 12.15 -26.95 3.05
N GLN A 701 13.14 -26.28 2.45
CA GLN A 701 14.55 -26.52 2.74
C GLN A 701 14.86 -26.31 4.23
N ARG A 702 14.31 -25.26 4.83
CA ARG A 702 14.58 -24.95 6.23
C ARG A 702 13.89 -25.90 7.19
N LEU A 703 12.67 -26.33 6.91
CA LEU A 703 11.99 -27.32 7.73
C LEU A 703 12.81 -28.62 7.78
N THR A 704 13.31 -29.09 6.64
CA THR A 704 13.89 -30.44 6.53
C THR A 704 15.41 -30.52 6.74
N ALA A 705 16.17 -29.47 6.44
CA ALA A 705 17.62 -29.50 6.62
C ALA A 705 18.01 -29.64 8.10
N HIS A 706 19.16 -30.27 8.37
CA HIS A 706 19.74 -30.36 9.70
C HIS A 706 20.93 -29.39 9.81
N GLY A 707 20.90 -28.49 10.79
CA GLY A 707 22.02 -27.58 11.03
C GLY A 707 22.14 -26.47 9.97
N PRO A 708 23.34 -25.90 9.74
CA PRO A 708 23.55 -24.83 8.76
C PRO A 708 23.21 -25.27 7.33
N ILE A 709 22.60 -24.36 6.55
CA ILE A 709 22.24 -24.58 5.15
C ILE A 709 23.21 -23.79 4.27
N ASP A 710 24.06 -24.48 3.52
CA ASP A 710 25.13 -23.85 2.73
C ASP A 710 24.66 -23.38 1.34
N GLY A 711 23.59 -23.95 0.78
CA GLY A 711 23.14 -23.69 -0.59
C GLY A 711 21.62 -23.63 -0.80
N GLY A 712 21.21 -23.10 -1.95
CA GLY A 712 19.80 -22.96 -2.33
C GLY A 712 19.10 -21.73 -1.72
N ALA A 713 17.78 -21.68 -1.83
CA ALA A 713 16.94 -20.55 -1.42
C ALA A 713 17.05 -20.21 0.07
N ALA A 714 17.30 -21.21 0.92
CA ALA A 714 17.48 -21.06 2.36
C ALA A 714 18.95 -20.93 2.81
N SER A 715 19.90 -20.71 1.88
CA SER A 715 21.32 -20.56 2.22
C SER A 715 21.54 -19.46 3.28
N GLY A 716 22.39 -19.78 4.26
CA GLY A 716 22.72 -18.94 5.42
C GLY A 716 21.77 -19.11 6.62
N LEU A 717 20.77 -19.98 6.54
CA LEU A 717 19.84 -20.27 7.64
C LEU A 717 20.19 -21.57 8.37
N LYS A 718 19.59 -21.76 9.55
CA LYS A 718 19.66 -23.02 10.29
C LYS A 718 18.39 -23.84 10.05
N GLY A 719 18.57 -25.05 9.55
CA GLY A 719 17.52 -26.04 9.36
C GLY A 719 17.00 -26.60 10.68
N LEU A 720 15.73 -26.99 10.68
CA LEU A 720 14.97 -27.43 11.85
C LEU A 720 14.93 -28.96 12.01
N GLY A 721 15.33 -29.73 11.00
CA GLY A 721 15.36 -31.19 11.02
C GLY A 721 13.99 -31.85 11.18
N LEU A 722 12.91 -31.18 10.74
CA LEU A 722 11.54 -31.65 10.78
C LEU A 722 11.18 -32.40 9.48
N LYS A 723 10.16 -33.26 9.55
CA LYS A 723 9.57 -33.91 8.37
C LYS A 723 8.30 -33.19 7.94
N ILE A 724 8.00 -33.27 6.65
CA ILE A 724 6.76 -32.76 6.05
C ILE A 724 5.89 -33.96 5.68
N ASP A 725 4.66 -34.00 6.19
CA ASP A 725 3.74 -35.12 6.00
C ASP A 725 3.09 -35.10 4.61
N SER A 726 2.79 -33.91 4.08
CA SER A 726 2.48 -33.78 2.66
C SER A 726 2.85 -32.43 2.08
N CYS A 727 3.29 -32.39 0.83
CA CYS A 727 3.52 -31.17 0.07
C CYS A 727 2.82 -31.27 -1.29
N THR A 728 1.90 -30.34 -1.58
CA THR A 728 1.23 -30.25 -2.88
C THR A 728 1.59 -28.94 -3.57
N LEU A 729 2.09 -29.02 -4.80
CA LEU A 729 2.34 -27.87 -5.66
C LEU A 729 1.36 -27.87 -6.83
N TRP A 730 0.57 -26.81 -6.94
CA TRP A 730 -0.35 -26.59 -8.05
C TRP A 730 0.27 -25.64 -9.07
N ALA A 731 0.47 -26.11 -10.31
CA ALA A 731 1.05 -25.36 -11.42
C ALA A 731 2.25 -24.47 -10.99
N PRO A 732 3.28 -25.03 -10.32
CA PRO A 732 4.32 -24.22 -9.69
C PRO A 732 5.09 -23.38 -10.72
N ALA A 733 5.15 -22.07 -10.49
CA ALA A 733 5.83 -21.13 -11.38
C ALA A 733 7.35 -21.02 -11.10
N CYS A 734 7.90 -21.88 -10.24
CA CYS A 734 9.33 -21.92 -9.99
C CYS A 734 10.08 -22.54 -11.17
N THR A 735 11.31 -22.07 -11.41
CA THR A 735 12.21 -22.69 -12.39
C THR A 735 12.53 -24.14 -12.01
N THR A 736 12.83 -24.99 -12.99
CA THR A 736 13.30 -26.36 -12.69
C THR A 736 14.57 -26.35 -11.86
N THR A 737 15.43 -25.33 -12.03
CA THR A 737 16.61 -25.11 -11.18
C THR A 737 16.23 -24.95 -9.71
N LEU A 738 15.28 -24.06 -9.38
CA LEU A 738 14.82 -23.89 -7.99
C LEU A 738 14.16 -25.17 -7.48
N PHE A 739 13.38 -25.86 -8.32
CA PHE A 739 12.76 -27.14 -7.97
C PHE A 739 13.79 -28.20 -7.59
N ARG A 740 14.84 -28.37 -8.40
CA ARG A 740 15.96 -29.29 -8.16
C ARG A 740 16.76 -28.97 -6.91
N GLN A 741 16.85 -27.69 -6.54
CA GLN A 741 17.57 -27.26 -5.34
C GLN A 741 16.74 -27.44 -4.07
N ALA A 742 15.44 -27.13 -4.11
CA ALA A 742 14.61 -27.02 -2.91
C ALA A 742 13.74 -28.24 -2.64
N TYR A 743 13.15 -28.84 -3.68
CA TYR A 743 12.13 -29.87 -3.54
C TYR A 743 12.67 -31.27 -3.86
N LEU A 744 13.37 -31.42 -4.99
CA LEU A 744 13.83 -32.74 -5.44
C LEU A 744 14.67 -33.51 -4.40
N PRO A 745 15.64 -32.90 -3.67
CA PRO A 745 16.44 -33.62 -2.70
C PRO A 745 15.60 -34.11 -1.50
N VAL A 746 14.68 -33.28 -1.03
CA VAL A 746 13.86 -33.61 0.15
C VAL A 746 12.76 -34.64 -0.17
N ILE A 747 12.34 -34.74 -1.45
CA ILE A 747 11.46 -35.82 -1.92
C ILE A 747 12.26 -37.13 -1.98
N LYS A 748 13.46 -37.12 -2.59
CA LYS A 748 14.33 -38.31 -2.69
C LYS A 748 14.73 -38.91 -1.36
N HIS A 749 15.00 -38.05 -0.37
CA HIS A 749 15.37 -38.48 0.97
C HIS A 749 14.16 -38.76 1.87
N GLU A 750 12.95 -38.83 1.32
CA GLU A 750 11.70 -39.11 2.04
C GLU A 750 11.47 -38.19 3.24
N GLN A 751 12.03 -36.97 3.19
CA GLN A 751 11.76 -35.93 4.18
C GLN A 751 10.38 -35.30 3.96
N ILE A 752 9.87 -35.40 2.72
CA ILE A 752 8.45 -35.25 2.39
C ILE A 752 7.84 -36.66 2.25
N LYS A 753 6.87 -37.01 3.10
CA LYS A 753 6.24 -38.34 3.08
C LYS A 753 5.30 -38.53 1.88
N ARG A 754 4.59 -37.47 1.46
CA ARG A 754 3.65 -37.49 0.33
C ARG A 754 3.78 -36.21 -0.48
N PHE A 755 4.33 -36.29 -1.67
CA PHE A 755 4.51 -35.16 -2.58
C PHE A 755 3.53 -35.28 -3.76
N ALA A 756 2.95 -34.15 -4.18
CA ALA A 756 2.21 -34.08 -5.43
C ALA A 756 2.51 -32.81 -6.22
N LEU A 757 2.66 -32.99 -7.52
CA LEU A 757 2.91 -31.95 -8.51
C LEU A 757 1.78 -31.97 -9.54
N TYR A 758 1.01 -30.89 -9.60
CA TYR A 758 -0.04 -30.72 -10.61
C TYR A 758 0.46 -29.79 -11.71
N CYS A 759 0.35 -30.25 -12.95
CA CYS A 759 0.70 -29.50 -14.16
C CYS A 759 -0.45 -29.59 -15.15
N LEU A 760 -0.64 -28.57 -15.99
CA LEU A 760 -1.47 -28.76 -17.18
C LEU A 760 -0.70 -29.56 -18.24
N ASP A 761 -1.41 -30.29 -19.09
CA ASP A 761 -0.81 -30.80 -20.32
C ASP A 761 -0.44 -29.65 -21.28
N ASP A 762 0.52 -29.90 -22.17
CA ASP A 762 1.08 -28.86 -23.04
C ASP A 762 0.04 -28.24 -23.97
N GLN A 763 -0.94 -29.03 -24.42
CA GLN A 763 -2.00 -28.54 -25.29
C GLN A 763 -2.91 -27.57 -24.53
N THR A 764 -3.31 -27.95 -23.33
CA THR A 764 -4.14 -27.12 -22.45
C THR A 764 -3.41 -25.84 -22.02
N GLU A 765 -2.10 -25.90 -21.73
CA GLU A 765 -1.28 -24.70 -21.46
C GLU A 765 -1.25 -23.74 -22.67
N ARG A 766 -1.27 -24.27 -23.90
CA ARG A 766 -1.31 -23.45 -25.13
C ARG A 766 -2.69 -22.92 -25.46
N ASP A 767 -3.74 -23.63 -25.04
CA ASP A 767 -5.14 -23.22 -25.25
C ASP A 767 -5.65 -22.27 -24.13
N ASP A 768 -4.88 -22.08 -23.05
CA ASP A 768 -5.15 -21.12 -21.98
C ASP A 768 -4.86 -19.67 -22.41
N ASP A 769 -5.29 -18.70 -21.62
CA ASP A 769 -5.07 -17.28 -21.87
C ASP A 769 -4.75 -16.48 -20.60
N CYS A 770 -3.97 -15.43 -20.77
CA CYS A 770 -3.86 -14.35 -19.79
C CYS A 770 -4.76 -13.18 -20.22
N ALA A 771 -5.99 -13.14 -19.71
CA ALA A 771 -7.01 -12.12 -20.00
C ALA A 771 -7.28 -11.89 -21.50
N LYS A 772 -7.13 -12.93 -22.34
CA LYS A 772 -7.20 -12.90 -23.82
C LYS A 772 -6.20 -11.94 -24.49
N VAL A 773 -5.17 -11.56 -23.75
CA VAL A 773 -4.11 -10.64 -24.20
C VAL A 773 -2.89 -11.43 -24.63
N TYR A 774 -2.59 -12.52 -23.92
CA TYR A 774 -1.60 -13.52 -24.29
C TYR A 774 -2.35 -14.85 -24.42
N ASN A 775 -2.28 -15.50 -25.59
CA ASN A 775 -3.12 -16.66 -25.92
C ASN A 775 -2.44 -17.98 -25.55
N LYS A 776 -1.68 -17.96 -24.46
CA LYS A 776 -1.14 -19.13 -23.78
C LYS A 776 -1.24 -18.89 -22.27
N SER A 777 -0.94 -19.91 -21.49
CA SER A 777 -1.00 -19.82 -20.05
C SER A 777 -0.01 -18.82 -19.45
N LEU A 778 -0.23 -18.54 -18.16
CA LEU A 778 0.68 -17.71 -17.38
C LEU A 778 2.10 -18.28 -17.35
N LEU A 779 2.25 -19.60 -17.23
CA LEU A 779 3.58 -20.22 -17.12
C LEU A 779 4.36 -20.07 -18.42
N TYR A 780 3.69 -20.11 -19.57
CA TYR A 780 4.30 -19.75 -20.85
C TYR A 780 4.81 -18.30 -20.87
N LEU A 781 4.00 -17.35 -20.39
CA LEU A 781 4.40 -15.94 -20.32
C LEU A 781 5.62 -15.74 -19.40
N VAL A 782 5.62 -16.41 -18.24
CA VAL A 782 6.75 -16.39 -17.30
C VAL A 782 8.01 -16.97 -17.96
N SER A 783 7.90 -18.18 -18.53
CA SER A 783 8.99 -18.90 -19.21
C SER A 783 9.58 -18.11 -20.37
N HIS A 784 8.74 -17.52 -21.23
CA HIS A 784 9.18 -16.88 -22.47
C HIS A 784 9.68 -15.45 -22.28
N ALA A 785 9.13 -14.69 -21.31
CA ALA A 785 9.34 -13.26 -21.22
C ALA A 785 9.93 -12.75 -19.89
N PHE A 786 9.59 -13.37 -18.75
CA PHE A 786 9.88 -12.78 -17.42
C PHE A 786 11.07 -13.41 -16.70
N GLU A 787 11.47 -14.60 -17.10
CA GLU A 787 12.69 -15.23 -16.58
C GLU A 787 13.96 -14.74 -17.28
N GLU A 788 15.13 -15.14 -16.73
CA GLU A 788 16.44 -14.76 -17.26
C GLU A 788 16.67 -15.31 -18.67
N ARG A 789 16.39 -16.61 -18.88
CA ARG A 789 16.46 -17.27 -20.18
C ARG A 789 15.19 -16.99 -20.97
N LYS A 790 15.27 -16.08 -21.93
CA LYS A 790 14.12 -15.67 -22.75
C LYS A 790 13.89 -16.63 -23.91
N ARG A 791 12.66 -16.67 -24.42
CA ARG A 791 12.38 -17.33 -25.69
C ARG A 791 12.92 -16.52 -26.86
N VAL A 792 13.72 -17.18 -27.69
CA VAL A 792 14.19 -16.72 -28.99
C VAL A 792 13.71 -17.75 -30.01
N PRO A 793 12.74 -17.44 -30.87
CA PRO A 793 12.20 -18.40 -31.83
C PRO A 793 13.30 -19.16 -32.58
N LEU A 794 13.17 -20.48 -32.68
CA LEU A 794 14.12 -21.41 -33.33
C LEU A 794 15.51 -21.54 -32.68
N VAL A 795 15.81 -20.78 -31.62
CA VAL A 795 17.13 -20.79 -30.95
C VAL A 795 17.01 -21.22 -29.49
N GLN A 796 16.00 -20.73 -28.77
CA GLN A 796 15.83 -20.92 -27.34
C GLN A 796 14.35 -20.87 -26.97
N ASP A 797 13.87 -21.85 -26.21
CA ASP A 797 12.44 -22.04 -25.97
C ASP A 797 11.96 -21.50 -24.60
N GLY A 798 12.72 -20.56 -24.01
CA GLY A 798 12.44 -19.95 -22.70
C GLY A 798 13.16 -20.59 -21.52
N GLU A 799 12.83 -20.14 -20.31
CA GLU A 799 13.30 -20.73 -19.06
C GLU A 799 12.43 -21.95 -18.71
N PRO A 800 13.02 -23.12 -18.38
CA PRO A 800 12.25 -24.27 -17.93
C PRO A 800 11.56 -24.02 -16.59
N ILE A 801 10.24 -24.21 -16.56
CA ILE A 801 9.38 -24.03 -15.37
C ILE A 801 8.84 -25.38 -14.91
N ALA A 802 8.95 -25.67 -13.61
CA ALA A 802 8.60 -26.97 -13.04
C ALA A 802 7.10 -27.30 -13.14
N GLY A 803 6.23 -26.29 -13.21
CA GLY A 803 4.79 -26.47 -13.37
C GLY A 803 4.33 -26.77 -14.79
N MET A 804 5.23 -26.72 -15.79
CA MET A 804 4.91 -27.04 -17.17
C MET A 804 5.34 -28.46 -17.48
N TYR A 805 4.39 -29.33 -17.85
CA TYR A 805 4.68 -30.75 -18.08
C TYR A 805 5.76 -30.97 -19.16
N LYS A 806 5.80 -30.12 -20.20
CA LYS A 806 6.83 -30.18 -21.27
C LYS A 806 8.27 -30.07 -20.76
N TRP A 807 8.48 -29.37 -19.64
CA TRP A 807 9.81 -29.04 -19.10
C TRP A 807 10.27 -30.00 -18.01
N LEU A 808 9.41 -30.93 -17.60
CA LEU A 808 9.75 -31.98 -16.65
C LEU A 808 10.40 -33.19 -17.32
N SER A 809 10.68 -33.18 -18.63
CA SER A 809 11.14 -34.37 -19.36
C SER A 809 12.41 -35.00 -18.79
N GLU A 810 13.30 -34.22 -18.18
CA GLU A 810 14.52 -34.71 -17.53
C GLU A 810 14.23 -35.36 -16.17
N GLU A 811 13.32 -34.78 -15.37
CA GLU A 811 13.00 -35.23 -14.00
C GLU A 811 11.86 -36.25 -13.95
N LEU A 812 10.98 -36.27 -14.94
CA LEU A 812 9.74 -37.02 -14.94
C LEU A 812 9.98 -38.53 -14.75
N PRO A 813 10.96 -39.20 -15.41
CA PRO A 813 11.23 -40.60 -15.16
C PRO A 813 11.62 -40.88 -13.70
N GLU A 814 12.40 -39.98 -13.10
CA GLU A 814 12.84 -40.10 -11.72
C GLU A 814 11.70 -39.82 -10.74
N LEU A 815 10.93 -38.74 -10.96
CA LEU A 815 9.77 -38.39 -10.14
C LEU A 815 8.69 -39.47 -10.16
N LEU A 816 8.44 -40.09 -11.32
CA LEU A 816 7.47 -41.19 -11.46
C LEU A 816 7.96 -42.50 -10.81
N ALA A 817 9.27 -42.66 -10.61
CA ALA A 817 9.85 -43.82 -9.94
C ALA A 817 9.83 -43.70 -8.40
N LEU A 818 9.63 -42.49 -7.87
CA LEU A 818 9.60 -42.24 -6.42
C LEU A 818 8.22 -42.63 -5.83
N PRO A 819 8.16 -43.54 -4.84
CA PRO A 819 6.90 -44.05 -4.30
C PRO A 819 6.10 -43.01 -3.50
N ASN A 820 6.75 -41.93 -3.08
CA ASN A 820 6.17 -40.82 -2.34
C ASN A 820 5.80 -39.62 -3.24
N CYS A 821 5.79 -39.77 -4.56
CA CYS A 821 5.62 -38.66 -5.50
C CYS A 821 4.51 -38.95 -6.54
N ASP A 822 3.48 -38.10 -6.56
CA ASP A 822 2.45 -38.09 -7.59
C ASP A 822 2.68 -36.94 -8.57
N VAL A 823 2.90 -37.24 -9.85
CA VAL A 823 2.80 -36.24 -10.93
C VAL A 823 1.41 -36.35 -11.56
N VAL A 824 0.64 -35.27 -11.48
CA VAL A 824 -0.73 -35.19 -11.96
C VAL A 824 -0.80 -34.21 -13.13
N THR A 825 -1.13 -34.72 -14.30
CA THR A 825 -1.40 -33.90 -15.48
C THR A 825 -2.90 -33.60 -15.55
N ALA A 826 -3.26 -32.35 -15.78
CA ALA A 826 -4.63 -31.85 -15.85
C ALA A 826 -4.93 -31.21 -17.22
N PRO A 827 -6.19 -31.26 -17.68
CA PRO A 827 -7.30 -32.02 -17.11
C PRO A 827 -7.10 -33.53 -17.31
N ASN A 828 -7.69 -34.35 -16.43
CA ASN A 828 -7.67 -35.80 -16.59
C ASN A 828 -9.04 -36.44 -16.37
N ASN A 829 -9.13 -37.74 -16.67
CA ASN A 829 -10.35 -38.55 -16.55
C ASN A 829 -10.33 -39.45 -15.30
N GLU A 830 -9.45 -39.17 -14.34
CA GLU A 830 -9.41 -39.89 -13.06
C GLU A 830 -10.76 -39.78 -12.32
N PRO A 831 -11.24 -40.84 -11.65
CA PRO A 831 -12.52 -40.80 -10.94
C PRO A 831 -12.61 -39.64 -9.95
N ALA A 832 -13.78 -39.01 -9.85
CA ALA A 832 -14.01 -37.92 -8.90
C ALA A 832 -13.66 -38.36 -7.47
N GLY A 833 -12.90 -37.53 -6.75
CA GLY A 833 -12.38 -37.88 -5.43
C GLY A 833 -11.20 -38.86 -5.40
N SER A 834 -10.57 -39.22 -6.52
CA SER A 834 -9.28 -39.91 -6.51
C SER A 834 -8.15 -38.97 -6.05
N LEU A 835 -7.00 -39.52 -5.66
CA LEU A 835 -5.81 -38.73 -5.29
C LEU A 835 -5.20 -37.98 -6.48
N ARG A 836 -5.57 -38.32 -7.71
CA ARG A 836 -5.03 -37.75 -8.95
C ARG A 836 -6.06 -36.97 -9.76
N ALA A 837 -7.30 -36.86 -9.26
CA ALA A 837 -8.37 -36.17 -9.97
C ALA A 837 -8.10 -34.67 -10.08
N SER A 838 -8.18 -34.14 -11.31
CA SER A 838 -8.13 -32.72 -11.59
C SER A 838 -8.88 -32.41 -12.89
N ARG A 839 -9.74 -31.38 -12.85
CA ARG A 839 -10.48 -30.87 -14.03
C ARG A 839 -10.05 -29.45 -14.42
N ALA A 840 -8.99 -28.95 -13.82
CA ALA A 840 -8.41 -27.65 -14.15
C ALA A 840 -8.09 -27.57 -15.65
N LYS A 841 -8.49 -26.47 -16.29
CA LYS A 841 -8.23 -26.21 -17.72
C LYS A 841 -7.47 -24.90 -17.93
N HIS A 842 -7.43 -24.05 -16.93
CA HIS A 842 -6.65 -22.83 -16.91
C HIS A 842 -5.67 -22.85 -15.74
N HIS A 843 -4.55 -22.13 -15.87
CA HIS A 843 -3.53 -22.03 -14.82
C HIS A 843 -4.11 -21.61 -13.45
N GLY A 844 -5.11 -20.72 -13.49
CA GLY A 844 -5.79 -20.21 -12.30
C GLY A 844 -6.86 -21.14 -11.72
N ASP A 845 -7.13 -22.31 -12.30
CA ASP A 845 -8.23 -23.18 -11.87
C ASP A 845 -7.85 -24.11 -10.72
N PHE A 846 -6.58 -24.51 -10.59
CA PHE A 846 -6.19 -25.57 -9.63
C PHE A 846 -6.60 -25.28 -8.19
N ASP A 847 -6.59 -24.00 -7.79
CA ASP A 847 -6.95 -23.59 -6.45
C ASP A 847 -8.46 -23.50 -6.23
N ASN A 848 -9.29 -23.72 -7.25
CA ASN A 848 -10.77 -23.63 -7.20
C ASN A 848 -11.49 -24.78 -7.92
N ASP A 849 -10.74 -25.68 -8.56
CA ASP A 849 -11.20 -26.94 -9.09
C ASP A 849 -11.50 -27.90 -7.94
N LYS A 850 -12.76 -28.32 -7.86
CA LYS A 850 -13.26 -29.15 -6.75
C LYS A 850 -12.48 -30.46 -6.62
N ASP A 851 -12.20 -31.12 -7.74
CA ASP A 851 -11.48 -32.39 -7.75
C ASP A 851 -10.03 -32.24 -7.32
N THR A 852 -9.34 -31.19 -7.79
CA THR A 852 -7.97 -30.84 -7.36
C THR A 852 -7.90 -30.55 -5.85
N VAL A 853 -8.83 -29.76 -5.31
CA VAL A 853 -8.82 -29.42 -3.88
C VAL A 853 -9.14 -30.65 -3.01
N LEU A 854 -10.12 -31.46 -3.42
CA LEU A 854 -10.46 -32.71 -2.73
C LEU A 854 -9.29 -33.71 -2.74
N SER A 855 -8.58 -33.83 -3.86
CA SER A 855 -7.42 -34.73 -3.95
C SER A 855 -6.25 -34.27 -3.08
N THR A 856 -6.00 -32.95 -2.98
CA THR A 856 -5.06 -32.39 -2.00
C THR A 856 -5.46 -32.69 -0.56
N LEU A 857 -6.76 -32.56 -0.24
CA LEU A 857 -7.27 -32.80 1.11
C LEU A 857 -7.16 -34.28 1.51
N LYS A 858 -7.48 -35.21 0.61
CA LYS A 858 -7.24 -36.64 0.83
C LYS A 858 -5.77 -36.95 1.11
N ARG A 859 -4.85 -36.30 0.38
CA ARG A 859 -3.41 -36.46 0.56
C ARG A 859 -2.92 -35.95 1.91
N ILE A 860 -3.48 -34.84 2.40
CA ILE A 860 -3.22 -34.33 3.75
C ILE A 860 -3.62 -35.39 4.77
N LEU A 861 -4.83 -35.94 4.66
CA LEU A 861 -5.38 -36.95 5.57
C LEU A 861 -4.69 -38.33 5.46
N GLY A 862 -3.82 -38.54 4.47
CA GLY A 862 -3.22 -39.85 4.20
C GLY A 862 -4.24 -40.90 3.76
N ALA A 863 -5.40 -40.46 3.25
CA ALA A 863 -6.49 -41.31 2.79
C ALA A 863 -6.13 -42.00 1.46
N THR A 864 -6.48 -43.27 1.34
CA THR A 864 -6.36 -44.02 0.09
C THR A 864 -7.45 -43.63 -0.91
N ALA A 865 -7.31 -44.07 -2.17
CA ALA A 865 -8.34 -43.83 -3.19
C ALA A 865 -9.72 -44.41 -2.82
N GLN A 866 -9.76 -45.44 -1.96
CA GLN A 866 -10.99 -46.09 -1.50
C GLN A 866 -11.58 -45.48 -0.22
N ASP A 867 -10.78 -44.74 0.54
CA ASP A 867 -11.27 -44.10 1.76
C ASP A 867 -12.23 -42.96 1.41
N GLY A 868 -13.45 -43.05 1.96
CA GLY A 868 -14.40 -41.95 1.94
C GLY A 868 -13.86 -40.78 2.74
N LEU A 869 -14.00 -39.56 2.22
CA LEU A 869 -13.81 -38.38 3.06
C LEU A 869 -14.99 -38.29 4.03
N SER A 870 -14.72 -38.00 5.30
CA SER A 870 -15.77 -37.57 6.25
C SER A 870 -16.31 -36.17 5.93
N ILE A 871 -15.67 -35.47 4.98
CA ILE A 871 -16.11 -34.18 4.48
C ILE A 871 -17.27 -34.38 3.53
N ASP A 872 -18.41 -33.76 3.84
CA ASP A 872 -19.48 -33.56 2.88
C ASP A 872 -18.97 -32.64 1.74
N PRO A 873 -18.83 -33.12 0.50
CA PRO A 873 -18.39 -32.31 -0.63
C PRO A 873 -19.29 -31.09 -0.92
N ALA A 874 -20.46 -30.99 -0.29
CA ALA A 874 -21.33 -29.81 -0.31
C ALA A 874 -20.85 -28.67 0.61
N GLN A 875 -19.91 -28.92 1.54
CA GLN A 875 -19.27 -27.89 2.37
C GLN A 875 -18.20 -27.10 1.61
N LEU A 876 -17.59 -27.70 0.57
CA LEU A 876 -16.72 -26.99 -0.37
C LEU A 876 -17.58 -26.22 -1.38
N LYS A 877 -17.93 -24.97 -1.03
CA LYS A 877 -18.66 -24.05 -1.91
C LYS A 877 -17.71 -23.00 -2.46
N PHE A 878 -17.23 -23.22 -3.68
CA PHE A 878 -16.46 -22.24 -4.41
C PHE A 878 -17.39 -21.15 -4.94
N SER A 879 -17.28 -19.94 -4.41
CA SER A 879 -17.95 -18.80 -5.01
C SER A 879 -17.11 -18.25 -6.17
N ARG A 880 -17.76 -17.72 -7.22
CA ARG A 880 -17.01 -17.10 -8.33
C ARG A 880 -16.18 -15.95 -7.76
N SER A 881 -14.86 -16.01 -7.94
CA SER A 881 -13.98 -14.91 -7.52
C SER A 881 -14.35 -13.62 -8.26
N ALA A 882 -14.03 -12.46 -7.67
CA ALA A 882 -14.26 -11.17 -8.32
C ALA A 882 -13.64 -11.12 -9.73
N ASN A 883 -12.47 -11.75 -9.92
CA ASN A 883 -11.80 -11.91 -11.21
C ASN A 883 -12.57 -12.83 -12.18
N SER A 884 -13.13 -13.95 -11.70
CA SER A 884 -14.00 -14.83 -12.52
C SER A 884 -15.26 -14.09 -12.98
N ILE A 885 -15.88 -13.30 -12.11
CA ILE A 885 -17.06 -12.47 -12.44
C ILE A 885 -16.68 -11.40 -13.48
N ARG A 886 -15.51 -10.76 -13.33
CA ARG A 886 -15.00 -9.75 -14.28
C ARG A 886 -14.70 -10.35 -15.65
N ARG A 887 -14.08 -11.54 -15.70
CA ARG A 887 -13.86 -12.33 -16.93
C ARG A 887 -15.20 -12.71 -17.58
N SER A 888 -16.16 -13.19 -16.80
CA SER A 888 -17.49 -13.55 -17.29
C SER A 888 -18.22 -12.34 -17.89
N ARG A 889 -18.12 -11.16 -17.26
CA ARG A 889 -18.67 -9.91 -17.79
C ARG A 889 -17.98 -9.50 -19.10
N SER A 890 -16.66 -9.57 -19.14
CA SER A 890 -15.89 -9.29 -20.36
C SER A 890 -16.22 -10.27 -21.49
N ASN A 891 -16.50 -11.53 -21.19
CA ASN A 891 -16.89 -12.54 -22.19
C ASN A 891 -18.32 -12.30 -22.72
N ILE A 892 -19.24 -11.89 -21.85
CA ILE A 892 -20.60 -11.49 -22.26
C ILE A 892 -20.53 -10.26 -23.15
N ASP A 893 -19.79 -9.22 -22.75
CA ASP A 893 -19.61 -7.99 -23.54
C ASP A 893 -19.01 -8.26 -24.92
N HIS A 894 -18.15 -9.29 -25.05
CA HIS A 894 -17.54 -9.70 -26.31
C HIS A 894 -18.41 -10.61 -27.17
N GLN A 895 -19.41 -11.28 -26.60
CA GLN A 895 -20.41 -12.06 -27.34
C GLN A 895 -21.60 -11.20 -27.80
N THR A 896 -21.82 -10.06 -27.14
CA THR A 896 -22.85 -9.08 -27.49
C THR A 896 -22.37 -7.94 -28.40
N ARG A 897 -21.09 -7.95 -28.79
CA ARG A 897 -20.48 -7.08 -29.81
C ARG A 897 -20.06 -7.96 -30.98
#